data_AF-A0A9D6ATX6-F1
#
_entry.id   AF-A0A9D6ATX6-F1
#
_cell.length_a   1.000
_cell.length_b   1.000
_cell.length_c   1.000
_cell.angle_alpha   90.00
_cell.angle_beta   90.00
_cell.angle_gamma   90.00
#
_symmetry.space_group_name_H-M   'P 1'
#
loop_
_entity.id
_entity.type
_entity.pdbx_description
1 polymer ?
#
loop_
_entity_poly.entity_id
_entity_poly.type
_entity_poly.pdbx_seq_one_letter_code
_entity_poly.pdbx_strand_id
1 'polypeptide(L)'
;MRRIHMKNIFSPAVRTGLVLVCAMLLSWGCMPKQVVVKSADMLSTPNLLAEADAAWEAKRWEVVELYYAEALERADLVRSELPPAYARLARSAFLNGHPQQARIALESWANIDSNALNSVDWEETYLDTMAALDKTERLQNHLRWVLESAIPWDAKQAVALWFGRYFLDKADFERSLDVLDAFYKQAPAVTPVRSAFEHELLQWLDRLDDEQVAGLGRAVTPVNQWHFPYALVAFEQGVRAADDPDEWPTIWRTMRNLAANAELADMVPLTNKLAELEARYGLPSVGLALALPITGPYAKVGVKILRGAGLAQWRLAQDGVDVDLKVINTEIPGWETRLAALPGHYSVIGGPLRVDAFKQLYEAGGPGRNVLRQRAVFTFLASLGDLTEGRDAWRFFTSRVDEVRSLVDLAVNELHITDLAVLYPEEKFGRTMAQIFYSQAAPLGGRIRGMQSYPPGEFKQWSKRIGKLLKVPDDFHENTEAPLEQPDFGAVFIPDGWRQAQTLLPNFFFYEGDSLVFLGPGLWSRALDSAKGVDEHYYRLAVCPGAWWKDSDGGRRLQSALTEEGLGQADFWVALGYDFIRFAGKFGTLPSGWTPSDVNRRIRSAQDMDFSMAPLTWDDSGVGSQNLFLFSPVRNGKELVNAEKITERIARAASRRERRIEAYEERMKEQEAKTLHEQDGPARNPDIPPGM
;
A
#
# COMPACT_ATOMS: atom_id res chain seq x y z
N MET A 1 11.80 -15.99 -83.17
CA MET A 1 11.65 -17.46 -83.26
C MET A 1 11.95 -18.09 -81.89
N ARG A 2 10.93 -18.45 -81.11
CA ARG A 2 10.90 -19.59 -80.18
C ARG A 2 9.52 -19.64 -79.53
N ARG A 3 8.75 -20.67 -79.90
CA ARG A 3 7.48 -21.07 -79.30
C ARG A 3 7.73 -21.58 -77.88
N ILE A 4 6.88 -21.20 -76.93
CA ILE A 4 6.71 -21.94 -75.67
C ILE A 4 5.25 -22.41 -75.62
N HIS A 5 5.09 -23.72 -75.53
CA HIS A 5 3.84 -24.44 -75.31
C HIS A 5 3.33 -24.20 -73.88
N MET A 6 2.08 -23.73 -73.73
CA MET A 6 1.29 -24.01 -72.53
C MET A 6 0.47 -25.28 -72.79
N LYS A 7 0.85 -26.35 -72.09
CA LYS A 7 0.09 -27.60 -72.01
C LYS A 7 -1.12 -27.41 -71.10
N ASN A 8 -2.26 -27.91 -71.58
CA ASN A 8 -3.45 -28.21 -70.79
C ASN A 8 -3.10 -29.02 -69.54
N ILE A 9 -3.44 -28.51 -68.36
CA ILE A 9 -3.46 -29.28 -67.10
C ILE A 9 -4.84 -29.07 -66.48
N PHE A 10 -5.85 -29.73 -67.03
CA PHE A 10 -7.05 -30.12 -66.27
C PHE A 10 -7.55 -31.45 -66.85
N SER A 11 -7.66 -32.45 -65.98
CA SER A 11 -8.08 -33.81 -66.32
C SER A 11 -9.59 -33.87 -66.62
N PRO A 12 -10.06 -34.85 -67.40
CA PRO A 12 -11.49 -34.99 -67.75
C PRO A 12 -12.41 -35.17 -66.53
N ALA A 13 -11.88 -35.60 -65.37
CA ALA A 13 -12.61 -35.73 -64.11
C ALA A 13 -12.98 -34.37 -63.47
N VAL A 14 -12.20 -33.31 -63.73
CA VAL A 14 -12.48 -31.97 -63.19
C VAL A 14 -13.59 -31.26 -64.00
N ARG A 15 -13.74 -31.59 -65.29
CA ARG A 15 -14.82 -31.06 -66.13
C ARG A 15 -16.18 -31.69 -65.84
N THR A 16 -16.25 -32.97 -65.49
CA THR A 16 -17.50 -33.61 -65.06
C THR A 16 -17.92 -33.22 -63.64
N GLY A 17 -16.96 -32.97 -62.74
CA GLY A 17 -17.25 -32.42 -61.41
C GLY A 17 -17.81 -31.00 -61.44
N LEU A 18 -17.29 -30.12 -62.31
CA LEU A 18 -17.78 -28.74 -62.43
C LEU A 18 -19.18 -28.65 -63.05
N VAL A 19 -19.52 -29.56 -63.98
CA VAL A 19 -20.86 -29.60 -64.60
C VAL A 19 -21.90 -30.19 -63.66
N LEU A 20 -21.54 -31.14 -62.78
CA LEU A 20 -22.45 -31.68 -61.76
C LEU A 20 -22.67 -30.71 -60.58
N VAL A 21 -21.66 -29.91 -60.21
CA VAL A 21 -21.83 -28.85 -59.20
C VAL A 21 -22.62 -27.66 -59.75
N CYS A 22 -22.45 -27.28 -61.03
CA CYS A 22 -23.32 -26.29 -61.68
C CYS A 22 -24.75 -26.82 -61.92
N ALA A 23 -24.97 -28.11 -62.13
CA ALA A 23 -26.30 -28.70 -62.28
C ALA A 23 -27.03 -28.90 -60.94
N MET A 24 -26.31 -29.18 -59.83
CA MET A 24 -26.91 -29.23 -58.48
C MET A 24 -27.18 -27.84 -57.88
N LEU A 25 -26.45 -26.80 -58.29
CA LEU A 25 -26.72 -25.41 -57.89
C LEU A 25 -27.90 -24.77 -58.67
N LEU A 26 -28.39 -25.40 -59.74
CA LEU A 26 -29.55 -24.93 -60.53
C LEU A 26 -30.88 -25.59 -60.13
N SER A 27 -30.90 -26.61 -59.27
CA SER A 27 -32.13 -27.30 -58.85
C SER A 27 -32.68 -26.89 -57.48
N TRP A 28 -32.00 -26.02 -56.72
CA TRP A 28 -32.48 -25.42 -55.47
C TRP A 28 -32.44 -23.89 -55.50
N GLY A 29 -32.59 -23.30 -56.68
CA GLY A 29 -33.05 -21.92 -56.79
C GLY A 29 -34.54 -21.87 -56.45
N CYS A 30 -34.88 -21.74 -55.16
CA CYS A 30 -36.13 -21.08 -54.79
C CYS A 30 -36.06 -19.68 -55.37
N MET A 31 -36.55 -19.54 -56.60
CA MET A 31 -36.89 -18.26 -57.21
C MET A 31 -37.73 -17.52 -56.14
N PRO A 32 -37.31 -16.34 -55.64
CA PRO A 32 -38.21 -15.58 -54.79
C PRO A 32 -39.45 -15.37 -55.63
N LYS A 33 -40.59 -15.92 -55.20
CA LYS A 33 -41.88 -15.63 -55.82
C LYS A 33 -41.91 -14.12 -55.99
N GLN A 34 -41.93 -13.62 -57.22
CA GLN A 34 -42.30 -12.24 -57.48
C GLN A 34 -43.68 -12.08 -56.88
N VAL A 35 -43.72 -11.53 -55.66
CA VAL A 35 -44.95 -11.20 -54.99
C VAL A 35 -45.53 -10.08 -55.81
N VAL A 36 -46.65 -10.35 -56.46
CA VAL A 36 -47.41 -9.34 -57.20
C VAL A 36 -47.78 -8.25 -56.21
N VAL A 37 -47.06 -7.12 -56.24
CA VAL A 37 -47.51 -5.89 -55.59
C VAL A 37 -48.84 -5.56 -56.26
N LYS A 38 -49.94 -5.69 -55.51
CA LYS A 38 -51.25 -5.27 -56.02
C LYS A 38 -51.12 -3.76 -56.25
N SER A 39 -51.53 -3.28 -57.43
CA SER A 39 -51.55 -1.84 -57.70
C SER A 39 -52.32 -1.15 -56.58
N ALA A 40 -51.64 -0.26 -55.86
CA ALA A 40 -52.18 0.37 -54.67
C ALA A 40 -53.48 1.13 -54.99
N ASP A 41 -53.57 1.70 -56.20
CA ASP A 41 -54.74 2.37 -56.79
C ASP A 41 -56.00 1.49 -56.86
N MET A 42 -55.85 0.16 -56.94
CA MET A 42 -56.98 -0.78 -57.05
C MET A 42 -57.54 -1.23 -55.69
N LEU A 43 -56.89 -0.89 -54.58
CA LEU A 43 -57.32 -1.27 -53.24
C LEU A 43 -58.17 -0.17 -52.60
N SER A 44 -59.24 -0.52 -51.89
CA SER A 44 -59.92 0.40 -50.98
C SER A 44 -59.02 0.77 -49.79
N THR A 45 -59.24 1.91 -49.16
CA THR A 45 -58.37 2.42 -48.08
C THR A 45 -58.19 1.42 -46.92
N PRO A 46 -59.25 0.72 -46.45
CA PRO A 46 -59.09 -0.33 -45.45
C PRO A 46 -58.25 -1.53 -45.92
N ASN A 47 -58.38 -1.95 -47.19
CA ASN A 47 -57.61 -3.06 -47.73
C ASN A 47 -56.15 -2.68 -47.96
N LEU A 48 -55.88 -1.42 -48.33
CA LEU A 48 -54.53 -0.90 -48.50
C LEU A 48 -53.78 -0.89 -47.17
N LEU A 49 -54.41 -0.37 -46.10
CA LEU A 49 -53.82 -0.39 -44.74
C LEU A 49 -53.57 -1.82 -44.25
N ALA A 50 -54.51 -2.74 -44.47
CA ALA A 50 -54.34 -4.15 -44.08
C ALA A 50 -53.16 -4.84 -44.80
N GLU A 51 -52.97 -4.56 -46.09
CA GLU A 51 -51.82 -5.08 -46.85
C GLU A 51 -50.50 -4.40 -46.42
N ALA A 52 -50.54 -3.11 -46.05
CA ALA A 52 -49.39 -2.39 -45.50
C ALA A 52 -48.96 -2.94 -44.13
N ASP A 53 -49.92 -3.27 -43.27
CA ASP A 53 -49.70 -3.95 -41.99
C ASP A 53 -49.10 -5.34 -42.17
N ALA A 54 -49.64 -6.13 -43.09
CA ALA A 54 -49.10 -7.44 -43.41
C ALA A 54 -47.65 -7.34 -43.94
N ALA A 55 -47.34 -6.30 -44.71
CA ALA A 55 -45.98 -6.02 -45.18
C ALA A 55 -45.04 -5.60 -44.05
N TRP A 56 -45.54 -4.82 -43.09
CA TRP A 56 -44.78 -4.41 -41.89
C TRP A 56 -44.37 -5.62 -41.06
N GLU A 57 -45.32 -6.51 -40.73
CA GLU A 57 -45.05 -7.74 -40.00
C GLU A 57 -44.09 -8.68 -40.77
N ALA A 58 -44.19 -8.68 -42.11
CA ALA A 58 -43.30 -9.43 -42.98
C ALA A 58 -41.93 -8.76 -43.21
N LYS A 59 -41.65 -7.60 -42.61
CA LYS A 59 -40.43 -6.80 -42.79
C LYS A 59 -40.12 -6.46 -44.26
N ARG A 60 -41.16 -6.23 -45.06
CA ARG A 60 -41.05 -5.86 -46.49
C ARG A 60 -41.09 -4.35 -46.64
N TRP A 61 -39.99 -3.70 -46.28
CA TRP A 61 -39.92 -2.25 -46.13
C TRP A 61 -40.28 -1.48 -47.40
N GLU A 62 -39.94 -2.00 -48.59
CA GLU A 62 -40.27 -1.37 -49.87
C GLU A 62 -41.79 -1.32 -50.09
N VAL A 63 -42.50 -2.37 -49.68
CA VAL A 63 -43.97 -2.46 -49.79
C VAL A 63 -44.65 -1.61 -48.72
N VAL A 64 -44.10 -1.59 -47.51
CA VAL A 64 -44.59 -0.73 -46.41
C VAL A 64 -44.53 0.73 -46.83
N GLU A 65 -43.38 1.20 -47.30
CA GLU A 65 -43.19 2.59 -47.70
C GLU A 65 -44.17 2.98 -48.81
N LEU A 66 -44.28 2.15 -49.85
CA LEU A 66 -45.19 2.39 -50.97
C LEU A 66 -46.65 2.50 -50.51
N TYR A 67 -47.15 1.51 -49.76
CA TYR A 67 -48.56 1.45 -49.39
C TYR A 67 -48.94 2.49 -48.34
N TYR A 68 -48.06 2.82 -47.39
CA TYR A 68 -48.34 3.88 -46.43
C TYR A 68 -48.21 5.28 -47.05
N ALA A 69 -47.28 5.50 -47.97
CA ALA A 69 -47.22 6.75 -48.73
C ALA A 69 -48.53 6.97 -49.51
N GLU A 70 -48.98 5.94 -50.24
CA GLU A 70 -50.24 5.99 -50.99
C GLU A 70 -51.46 6.19 -50.07
N ALA A 71 -51.51 5.47 -48.93
CA ALA A 71 -52.63 5.61 -48.00
C ALA A 71 -52.75 7.04 -47.45
N LEU A 72 -51.62 7.70 -47.17
CA LEU A 72 -51.57 9.07 -46.64
C LEU A 72 -52.02 10.14 -47.65
N GLU A 73 -52.04 9.83 -48.94
CA GLU A 73 -52.57 10.73 -49.98
C GLU A 73 -54.11 10.65 -50.11
N ARG A 74 -54.75 9.65 -49.47
CA ARG A 74 -56.19 9.43 -49.63
C ARG A 74 -57.03 10.35 -48.75
N ALA A 75 -57.96 11.05 -49.38
CA ALA A 75 -58.87 11.97 -48.71
C ALA A 75 -59.85 11.29 -47.73
N ASP A 76 -60.08 9.97 -47.87
CA ASP A 76 -60.96 9.18 -47.00
C ASP A 76 -60.22 8.53 -45.81
N LEU A 77 -58.91 8.77 -45.65
CA LEU A 77 -58.14 8.24 -44.52
C LEU A 77 -58.59 8.88 -43.20
N VAL A 78 -58.93 8.03 -42.23
CA VAL A 78 -59.42 8.48 -40.92
C VAL A 78 -58.27 9.08 -40.11
N ARG A 79 -58.55 10.18 -39.39
CA ARG A 79 -57.54 10.91 -38.60
C ARG A 79 -56.81 10.04 -37.57
N SER A 80 -57.46 9.01 -37.02
CA SER A 80 -56.84 8.07 -36.07
C SER A 80 -55.76 7.18 -36.69
N GLU A 81 -55.79 6.97 -38.00
CA GLU A 81 -54.82 6.15 -38.73
C GLU A 81 -53.57 6.94 -39.14
N LEU A 82 -53.61 8.28 -39.06
CA LEU A 82 -52.50 9.13 -39.48
C LEU A 82 -51.23 8.90 -38.66
N PRO A 83 -51.25 8.90 -37.29
CA PRO A 83 -50.02 8.69 -36.52
C PRO A 83 -49.32 7.35 -36.79
N PRO A 84 -49.99 6.17 -36.73
CA PRO A 84 -49.31 4.90 -37.02
C PRO A 84 -48.87 4.78 -38.49
N ALA A 85 -49.60 5.39 -39.44
CA ALA A 85 -49.18 5.44 -40.84
C ALA A 85 -47.90 6.26 -41.04
N TYR A 86 -47.82 7.47 -40.46
CA TYR A 86 -46.60 8.27 -40.52
C TYR A 86 -45.42 7.63 -39.78
N ALA A 87 -45.65 6.99 -38.63
CA ALA A 87 -44.61 6.26 -37.89
C ALA A 87 -44.00 5.13 -38.73
N ARG A 88 -44.84 4.29 -39.33
CA ARG A 88 -44.40 3.18 -40.18
C ARG A 88 -43.78 3.65 -41.49
N LEU A 89 -44.32 4.71 -42.09
CA LEU A 89 -43.71 5.34 -43.26
C LEU A 89 -42.32 5.88 -42.93
N ALA A 90 -42.17 6.59 -41.81
CA ALA A 90 -40.89 7.14 -41.39
C ALA A 90 -39.82 6.04 -41.25
N ARG A 91 -40.13 4.97 -40.52
CA ARG A 91 -39.18 3.87 -40.30
C ARG A 91 -38.86 3.12 -41.57
N SER A 92 -39.86 2.79 -42.38
CA SER A 92 -39.64 2.05 -43.64
C SER A 92 -38.87 2.89 -44.68
N ALA A 93 -39.20 4.17 -44.83
CA ALA A 93 -38.46 5.08 -45.69
C ALA A 93 -36.99 5.20 -45.27
N PHE A 94 -36.70 5.27 -43.97
CA PHE A 94 -35.33 5.25 -43.49
C PHE A 94 -34.62 3.93 -43.86
N LEU A 95 -35.25 2.79 -43.58
CA LEU A 95 -34.70 1.46 -43.86
C LEU A 95 -34.48 1.19 -45.36
N ASN A 96 -35.26 1.82 -46.24
CA ASN A 96 -35.08 1.76 -47.69
C ASN A 96 -34.03 2.74 -48.23
N GLY A 97 -33.40 3.55 -47.38
CA GLY A 97 -32.41 4.54 -47.80
C GLY A 97 -33.02 5.84 -48.34
N HIS A 98 -34.24 6.19 -47.94
CA HIS A 98 -34.94 7.43 -48.29
C HIS A 98 -35.07 8.39 -47.07
N PRO A 99 -33.96 8.92 -46.52
CA PRO A 99 -33.98 9.68 -45.27
C PRO A 99 -34.71 11.04 -45.37
N GLN A 100 -34.85 11.62 -46.56
CA GLN A 100 -35.66 12.84 -46.73
C GLN A 100 -37.15 12.56 -46.52
N GLN A 101 -37.64 11.43 -47.03
CA GLN A 101 -39.03 11.01 -46.84
C GLN A 101 -39.28 10.61 -45.40
N ALA A 102 -38.33 9.89 -44.77
CA ALA A 102 -38.36 9.60 -43.35
C ALA A 102 -38.48 10.87 -42.50
N ARG A 103 -37.66 11.90 -42.77
CA ARG A 103 -37.72 13.19 -42.07
C ARG A 103 -39.09 13.86 -42.21
N ILE A 104 -39.64 13.91 -43.42
CA ILE A 104 -40.95 14.53 -43.67
C ILE A 104 -42.04 13.77 -42.91
N ALA A 105 -42.01 12.43 -42.93
CA ALA A 105 -42.97 11.61 -42.21
C ALA A 105 -42.85 11.80 -40.67
N LEU A 106 -41.64 11.90 -40.12
CA LEU A 106 -41.42 12.18 -38.70
C LEU A 106 -41.92 13.55 -38.27
N GLU A 107 -41.66 14.59 -39.07
CA GLU A 107 -42.16 15.95 -38.83
C GLU A 107 -43.70 15.97 -38.87
N SER A 108 -44.31 15.29 -39.84
CA SER A 108 -45.77 15.14 -39.93
C SER A 108 -46.35 14.39 -38.75
N TRP A 109 -45.72 13.29 -38.30
CA TRP A 109 -46.16 12.54 -37.13
C TRP A 109 -46.15 13.42 -35.87
N ALA A 110 -45.04 14.10 -35.59
CA ALA A 110 -44.90 14.95 -34.41
C ALA A 110 -45.86 16.15 -34.42
N ASN A 111 -46.23 16.67 -35.59
CA ASN A 111 -47.19 17.75 -35.73
C ASN A 111 -48.65 17.31 -35.46
N ILE A 112 -48.96 16.03 -35.67
CA ILE A 112 -50.32 15.47 -35.50
C ILE A 112 -50.51 14.91 -34.09
N ASP A 113 -49.47 14.27 -33.55
CA ASP A 113 -49.47 13.67 -32.22
C ASP A 113 -48.23 14.13 -31.46
N SER A 114 -48.42 15.06 -30.51
CA SER A 114 -47.34 15.57 -29.67
C SER A 114 -46.73 14.49 -28.76
N ASN A 115 -47.44 13.37 -28.54
CA ASN A 115 -46.90 12.23 -27.78
C ASN A 115 -45.93 11.38 -28.61
N ALA A 116 -45.79 11.62 -29.92
CA ALA A 116 -44.80 10.94 -30.75
C ALA A 116 -43.39 11.07 -30.15
N LEU A 117 -43.06 12.25 -29.62
CA LEU A 117 -41.78 12.57 -28.97
C LEU A 117 -41.51 11.77 -27.68
N ASN A 118 -42.53 11.13 -27.13
CA ASN A 118 -42.39 10.26 -25.95
C ASN A 118 -42.04 8.82 -26.33
N SER A 119 -42.04 8.48 -27.63
CA SER A 119 -41.82 7.13 -28.14
C SER A 119 -40.35 6.89 -28.47
N VAL A 120 -39.81 5.76 -28.00
CA VAL A 120 -38.48 5.25 -28.39
C VAL A 120 -38.36 5.13 -29.91
N ASP A 121 -39.39 4.61 -30.59
CA ASP A 121 -39.38 4.40 -32.04
C ASP A 121 -39.24 5.72 -32.81
N TRP A 122 -39.85 6.79 -32.32
CA TRP A 122 -39.72 8.12 -32.93
C TRP A 122 -38.31 8.66 -32.73
N GLU A 123 -37.80 8.60 -31.50
CA GLU A 123 -36.47 9.10 -31.13
C GLU A 123 -35.36 8.41 -31.92
N GLU A 124 -35.32 7.08 -31.95
CA GLU A 124 -34.31 6.33 -32.70
C GLU A 124 -34.39 6.64 -34.21
N THR A 125 -35.59 6.59 -34.79
CA THR A 125 -35.77 6.85 -36.23
C THR A 125 -35.40 8.28 -36.60
N TYR A 126 -35.70 9.25 -35.72
CA TYR A 126 -35.32 10.64 -35.92
C TYR A 126 -33.81 10.83 -35.87
N LEU A 127 -33.15 10.29 -34.86
CA LEU A 127 -31.70 10.37 -34.70
C LEU A 127 -30.96 9.71 -35.88
N ASP A 128 -31.37 8.49 -36.24
CA ASP A 128 -30.89 7.75 -37.40
C ASP A 128 -31.03 8.57 -38.70
N THR A 129 -32.22 9.15 -38.92
CA THR A 129 -32.50 9.97 -40.10
C THR A 129 -31.66 11.25 -40.12
N MET A 130 -31.52 11.94 -38.98
CA MET A 130 -30.73 13.17 -38.90
C MET A 130 -29.24 12.91 -39.09
N ALA A 131 -28.73 11.77 -38.59
CA ALA A 131 -27.35 11.34 -38.84
C ALA A 131 -27.11 11.02 -40.31
N ALA A 132 -28.01 10.27 -40.96
CA ALA A 132 -27.90 9.94 -42.39
C ALA A 132 -28.00 11.18 -43.31
N LEU A 133 -28.61 12.28 -42.83
CA LEU A 133 -28.69 13.56 -43.53
C LEU A 133 -27.58 14.56 -43.14
N ASP A 134 -26.59 14.13 -42.36
CA ASP A 134 -25.49 14.95 -41.83
C ASP A 134 -25.97 16.22 -41.08
N LYS A 135 -27.13 16.17 -40.43
CA LYS A 135 -27.72 17.30 -39.69
C LYS A 135 -27.15 17.41 -38.27
N THR A 136 -25.82 17.55 -38.16
CA THR A 136 -25.10 17.59 -36.88
C THR A 136 -25.62 18.66 -35.91
N GLU A 137 -25.92 19.87 -36.39
CA GLU A 137 -26.47 20.94 -35.55
C GLU A 137 -27.87 20.58 -34.99
N ARG A 138 -28.70 19.89 -35.78
CA ARG A 138 -30.00 19.41 -35.31
C ARG A 138 -29.84 18.34 -34.25
N LEU A 139 -28.91 17.40 -34.42
CA LEU A 139 -28.59 16.38 -33.41
C LEU A 139 -28.13 17.02 -32.10
N GLN A 140 -27.25 18.02 -32.15
CA GLN A 140 -26.80 18.73 -30.94
C GLN A 140 -27.94 19.48 -30.24
N ASN A 141 -28.79 20.17 -31.02
CA ASN A 141 -29.96 20.84 -30.46
C ASN A 141 -30.95 19.87 -29.85
N HIS A 142 -31.15 18.71 -30.48
CA HIS A 142 -32.01 17.64 -29.98
C HIS A 142 -31.49 17.03 -28.69
N LEU A 143 -30.19 16.71 -28.62
CA LEU A 143 -29.54 16.23 -27.40
C LEU A 143 -29.78 17.16 -26.21
N ARG A 144 -29.55 18.46 -26.41
CA ARG A 144 -29.81 19.48 -25.37
C ARG A 144 -31.28 19.51 -24.97
N TRP A 145 -32.18 19.47 -25.95
CA TRP A 145 -33.62 19.48 -25.71
C TRP A 145 -34.05 18.25 -24.88
N VAL A 146 -33.60 17.03 -25.22
CA VAL A 146 -33.96 15.81 -24.49
C VAL A 146 -33.45 15.85 -23.04
N LEU A 147 -32.23 16.36 -22.82
CA LEU A 147 -31.65 16.51 -21.48
C LEU A 147 -32.46 17.45 -20.59
N GLU A 148 -33.14 18.45 -21.16
CA GLU A 148 -33.96 19.43 -20.45
C GLU A 148 -35.46 19.04 -20.39
N SER A 149 -35.89 18.12 -21.26
CA SER A 149 -37.30 17.77 -21.44
C SER A 149 -37.77 16.70 -20.44
N ALA A 150 -39.10 16.66 -20.24
CA ALA A 150 -39.78 15.70 -19.37
C ALA A 150 -40.34 14.49 -20.14
N ILE A 151 -39.60 14.01 -21.16
CA ILE A 151 -39.98 12.78 -21.89
C ILE A 151 -39.76 11.52 -21.02
N PRO A 152 -40.44 10.40 -21.30
CA PRO A 152 -40.25 9.14 -20.60
C PRO A 152 -38.79 8.65 -20.55
N TRP A 153 -38.45 7.91 -19.50
CA TRP A 153 -37.07 7.49 -19.25
C TRP A 153 -36.55 6.49 -20.29
N ASP A 154 -37.38 5.57 -20.77
CA ASP A 154 -37.04 4.64 -21.83
C ASP A 154 -36.61 5.36 -23.12
N ALA A 155 -37.33 6.42 -23.51
CA ALA A 155 -36.94 7.30 -24.61
C ALA A 155 -35.59 8.01 -24.31
N LYS A 156 -35.41 8.57 -23.10
CA LYS A 156 -34.14 9.19 -22.70
C LYS A 156 -32.96 8.22 -22.77
N GLN A 157 -33.15 6.99 -22.28
CA GLN A 157 -32.12 5.95 -22.28
C GLN A 157 -31.74 5.54 -23.71
N ALA A 158 -32.72 5.36 -24.60
CA ALA A 158 -32.46 5.06 -26.01
C ALA A 158 -31.65 6.18 -26.69
N VAL A 159 -32.03 7.45 -26.45
CA VAL A 159 -31.29 8.62 -26.93
C VAL A 159 -29.85 8.63 -26.41
N ALA A 160 -29.64 8.36 -25.11
CA ALA A 160 -28.32 8.33 -24.51
C ALA A 160 -27.40 7.26 -25.15
N LEU A 161 -27.91 6.03 -25.30
CA LEU A 161 -27.19 4.93 -25.94
C LEU A 161 -26.89 5.22 -27.42
N TRP A 162 -27.84 5.83 -28.12
CA TRP A 162 -27.65 6.23 -29.52
C TRP A 162 -26.53 7.27 -29.65
N PHE A 163 -26.52 8.32 -28.82
CA PHE A 163 -25.47 9.34 -28.84
C PHE A 163 -24.11 8.78 -28.43
N GLY A 164 -24.07 7.88 -27.44
CA GLY A 164 -22.85 7.16 -27.08
C GLY A 164 -22.22 6.47 -28.30
N ARG A 165 -23.02 5.67 -29.02
CA ARG A 165 -22.58 4.98 -30.25
C ARG A 165 -22.18 5.96 -31.35
N TYR A 166 -22.97 6.99 -31.57
CA TYR A 166 -22.70 8.02 -32.58
C TYR A 166 -21.36 8.74 -32.35
N PHE A 167 -21.01 9.06 -31.09
CA PHE A 167 -19.72 9.65 -30.78
C PHE A 167 -18.57 8.64 -30.88
N LEU A 168 -18.79 7.40 -30.46
CA LEU A 168 -17.81 6.31 -30.65
C LEU A 168 -17.45 6.11 -32.12
N ASP A 169 -18.44 6.05 -33.01
CA ASP A 169 -18.23 5.87 -34.46
C ASP A 169 -17.41 7.02 -35.09
N LYS A 170 -17.38 8.17 -34.43
CA LYS A 170 -16.57 9.34 -34.80
C LYS A 170 -15.24 9.43 -34.06
N ALA A 171 -14.88 8.39 -33.29
CA ALA A 171 -13.72 8.35 -32.41
C ALA A 171 -13.67 9.49 -31.36
N ASP A 172 -14.83 10.05 -30.99
CA ASP A 172 -14.99 11.05 -29.93
C ASP A 172 -15.31 10.34 -28.60
N PHE A 173 -14.31 9.63 -28.06
CA PHE A 173 -14.46 8.75 -26.91
C PHE A 173 -14.90 9.47 -25.63
N GLU A 174 -14.44 10.71 -25.42
CA GLU A 174 -14.79 11.52 -24.25
C GLU A 174 -16.29 11.87 -24.28
N ARG A 175 -16.78 12.43 -25.41
CA ARG A 175 -18.21 12.73 -25.54
C ARG A 175 -19.10 11.50 -25.52
N SER A 176 -18.59 10.36 -26.00
CA SER A 176 -19.30 9.07 -25.91
C SER A 176 -19.61 8.70 -24.46
N LEU A 177 -18.72 8.98 -23.51
CA LEU A 177 -18.94 8.67 -22.09
C LEU A 177 -19.64 9.81 -21.36
N ASP A 178 -19.33 11.08 -21.67
CA ASP A 178 -19.98 12.24 -21.06
C ASP A 178 -21.49 12.25 -21.29
N VAL A 179 -21.94 11.89 -22.49
CA VAL A 179 -23.38 11.83 -22.77
C VAL A 179 -24.07 10.79 -21.91
N LEU A 180 -23.47 9.60 -21.76
CA LEU A 180 -24.02 8.53 -20.92
C LEU A 180 -24.07 8.95 -19.44
N ASP A 181 -23.00 9.55 -18.92
CA ASP A 181 -22.93 10.08 -17.56
C ASP A 181 -24.02 11.14 -17.31
N ALA A 182 -24.19 12.10 -18.23
CA ALA A 182 -25.19 13.17 -18.12
C ALA A 182 -26.62 12.62 -18.01
N PHE A 183 -26.95 11.59 -18.80
CA PHE A 183 -28.25 10.93 -18.71
C PHE A 183 -28.39 10.09 -17.44
N TYR A 184 -27.36 9.33 -17.06
CA TYR A 184 -27.42 8.47 -15.87
C TYR A 184 -27.63 9.27 -14.58
N LYS A 185 -27.07 10.50 -14.49
CA LYS A 185 -27.34 11.43 -13.38
C LYS A 185 -28.82 11.82 -13.25
N GLN A 186 -29.58 11.80 -14.35
CA GLN A 186 -31.02 12.04 -14.35
C GLN A 186 -31.84 10.76 -14.14
N ALA A 187 -31.22 9.58 -14.17
CA ALA A 187 -31.90 8.30 -14.03
C ALA A 187 -32.60 8.24 -12.66
N PRO A 188 -33.90 7.87 -12.62
CA PRO A 188 -34.61 7.62 -11.38
C PRO A 188 -33.78 6.74 -10.46
N ALA A 189 -33.68 7.11 -9.17
CA ALA A 189 -32.90 6.38 -8.18
C ALA A 189 -33.50 5.00 -7.79
N VAL A 190 -34.41 4.47 -8.62
CA VAL A 190 -35.01 3.15 -8.45
C VAL A 190 -34.11 2.12 -9.12
N THR A 191 -33.65 1.13 -8.35
CA THR A 191 -32.64 0.14 -8.76
C THR A 191 -32.85 -0.49 -10.15
N PRO A 192 -34.08 -0.92 -10.56
CA PRO A 192 -34.27 -1.59 -11.86
C PRO A 192 -33.98 -0.71 -13.08
N VAL A 193 -34.13 0.62 -12.95
CA VAL A 193 -33.95 1.55 -14.07
C VAL A 193 -32.47 1.77 -14.35
N ARG A 194 -31.70 2.05 -13.29
CA ARG A 194 -30.25 2.24 -13.39
C ARG A 194 -29.54 0.95 -13.77
N SER A 195 -29.94 -0.19 -13.20
CA SER A 195 -29.33 -1.47 -13.55
C SER A 195 -29.62 -1.87 -15.00
N ALA A 196 -30.80 -1.57 -15.54
CA ALA A 196 -31.08 -1.80 -16.96
C ALA A 196 -30.12 -0.99 -17.87
N PHE A 197 -29.85 0.27 -17.52
CA PHE A 197 -28.93 1.11 -18.30
C PHE A 197 -27.48 0.61 -18.21
N GLU A 198 -27.04 0.17 -17.02
CA GLU A 198 -25.74 -0.47 -16.82
C GLU A 198 -25.56 -1.73 -17.65
N HIS A 199 -26.57 -2.60 -17.68
CA HIS A 199 -26.56 -3.84 -18.47
C HIS A 199 -26.50 -3.58 -19.97
N GLU A 200 -27.22 -2.57 -20.47
CA GLU A 200 -27.16 -2.17 -21.88
C GLU A 200 -25.76 -1.69 -22.28
N LEU A 201 -25.09 -0.92 -21.41
CA LEU A 201 -23.70 -0.52 -21.65
C LEU A 201 -22.75 -1.71 -21.63
N LEU A 202 -22.88 -2.64 -20.67
CA LEU A 202 -22.06 -3.86 -20.64
C LEU A 202 -22.21 -4.69 -21.92
N GLN A 203 -23.43 -4.92 -22.39
CA GLN A 203 -23.68 -5.63 -23.66
C GLN A 203 -23.16 -4.87 -24.87
N TRP A 204 -23.11 -3.54 -24.80
CA TRP A 204 -22.50 -2.75 -25.85
C TRP A 204 -20.97 -2.89 -25.84
N LEU A 205 -20.33 -2.78 -24.67
CA LEU A 205 -18.89 -2.94 -24.49
C LEU A 205 -18.39 -4.32 -24.96
N ASP A 206 -19.12 -5.39 -24.68
CA ASP A 206 -18.80 -6.76 -25.11
C ASP A 206 -18.72 -6.91 -26.64
N ARG A 207 -19.43 -6.05 -27.39
CA ARG A 207 -19.45 -6.06 -28.87
C ARG A 207 -18.38 -5.18 -29.51
N LEU A 208 -17.68 -4.36 -28.73
CA LEU A 208 -16.64 -3.47 -29.24
C LEU A 208 -15.33 -4.22 -29.47
N ASP A 209 -14.52 -3.73 -30.41
CA ASP A 209 -13.14 -4.22 -30.57
C ASP A 209 -12.18 -3.62 -29.52
N ASP A 210 -10.98 -4.18 -29.45
CA ASP A 210 -9.98 -3.79 -28.44
C ASP A 210 -9.52 -2.33 -28.60
N GLU A 211 -9.49 -1.80 -29.83
CA GLU A 211 -9.08 -0.43 -30.10
C GLU A 211 -10.13 0.56 -29.58
N GLN A 212 -11.40 0.25 -29.79
CA GLN A 212 -12.53 1.06 -29.31
C GLN A 212 -12.61 1.08 -27.79
N VAL A 213 -12.48 -0.07 -27.12
CA VAL A 213 -12.46 -0.14 -25.64
C VAL A 213 -11.24 0.59 -25.07
N ALA A 214 -10.06 0.42 -25.69
CA ALA A 214 -8.87 1.17 -25.29
C ALA A 214 -9.04 2.67 -25.50
N GLY A 215 -9.73 3.09 -26.56
CA GLY A 215 -10.09 4.49 -26.83
C GLY A 215 -10.98 5.09 -25.74
N LEU A 216 -12.08 4.41 -25.39
CA LEU A 216 -12.97 4.79 -24.28
C LEU A 216 -12.22 4.87 -22.95
N GLY A 217 -11.33 3.91 -22.70
CA GLY A 217 -10.49 3.87 -21.51
C GLY A 217 -9.60 5.09 -21.31
N ARG A 218 -9.22 5.82 -22.36
CA ARG A 218 -8.42 7.05 -22.23
C ARG A 218 -9.19 8.19 -21.55
N ALA A 219 -10.52 8.15 -21.56
CA ALA A 219 -11.37 9.09 -20.84
C ALA A 219 -11.60 8.69 -19.37
N VAL A 220 -11.15 7.50 -18.95
CA VAL A 220 -11.19 7.06 -17.55
C VAL A 220 -10.02 7.69 -16.77
N THR A 221 -10.34 8.32 -15.65
CA THR A 221 -9.42 9.00 -14.75
C THR A 221 -9.58 8.46 -13.32
N PRO A 222 -8.58 8.65 -12.43
CA PRO A 222 -8.69 8.21 -11.03
C PRO A 222 -9.89 8.79 -10.27
N VAL A 223 -10.41 9.93 -10.74
CA VAL A 223 -11.57 10.62 -10.16
C VAL A 223 -12.88 10.02 -10.66
N ASN A 224 -13.01 9.79 -11.97
CA ASN A 224 -14.29 9.37 -12.55
C ASN A 224 -14.50 7.84 -12.59
N GLN A 225 -13.45 7.03 -12.42
CA GLN A 225 -13.47 5.56 -12.55
C GLN A 225 -14.46 4.83 -11.64
N TRP A 226 -15.01 5.49 -10.63
CA TRP A 226 -15.90 4.86 -9.65
C TRP A 226 -17.37 4.90 -10.03
N HIS A 227 -17.76 5.72 -11.01
CA HIS A 227 -19.17 5.94 -11.36
C HIS A 227 -19.47 5.51 -12.80
N PHE A 228 -20.75 5.30 -13.11
CA PHE A 228 -21.20 5.07 -14.48
C PHE A 228 -20.87 6.29 -15.38
N PRO A 229 -20.47 6.11 -16.65
CA PRO A 229 -20.18 4.84 -17.35
C PRO A 229 -18.73 4.35 -17.16
N TYR A 230 -17.86 5.20 -16.59
CA TYR A 230 -16.41 4.99 -16.51
C TYR A 230 -16.02 3.72 -15.77
N ALA A 231 -16.74 3.37 -14.70
CA ALA A 231 -16.51 2.14 -13.94
C ALA A 231 -16.66 0.88 -14.82
N LEU A 232 -17.66 0.85 -15.71
CA LEU A 232 -17.91 -0.28 -16.59
C LEU A 232 -16.85 -0.38 -17.69
N VAL A 233 -16.40 0.76 -18.24
CA VAL A 233 -15.29 0.81 -19.19
C VAL A 233 -13.98 0.33 -18.55
N ALA A 234 -13.66 0.83 -17.36
CA ALA A 234 -12.46 0.45 -16.63
C ALA A 234 -12.44 -1.05 -16.29
N PHE A 235 -13.60 -1.61 -15.92
CA PHE A 235 -13.73 -3.02 -15.65
C PHE A 235 -13.54 -3.87 -16.92
N GLU A 236 -14.15 -3.47 -18.04
CA GLU A 236 -13.99 -4.15 -19.33
C GLU A 236 -12.54 -4.13 -19.83
N GLN A 237 -11.82 -3.01 -19.66
CA GLN A 237 -10.39 -2.97 -19.94
C GLN A 237 -9.61 -4.02 -19.12
N GLY A 238 -9.98 -4.18 -17.85
CA GLY A 238 -9.41 -5.21 -16.99
C GLY A 238 -9.72 -6.62 -17.48
N VAL A 239 -10.96 -6.89 -17.92
CA VAL A 239 -11.35 -8.19 -18.50
C VAL A 239 -10.48 -8.53 -19.72
N ARG A 240 -10.23 -7.57 -20.61
CA ARG A 240 -9.46 -7.78 -21.84
C ARG A 240 -7.96 -7.94 -21.60
N ALA A 241 -7.42 -7.33 -20.55
CA ALA A 241 -6.02 -7.47 -20.18
C ALA A 241 -5.75 -8.66 -19.24
N ALA A 242 -6.78 -9.35 -18.75
CA ALA A 242 -6.65 -10.38 -17.72
C ALA A 242 -5.90 -11.65 -18.17
N ASP A 243 -5.70 -11.85 -19.47
CA ASP A 243 -4.98 -13.01 -20.00
C ASP A 243 -3.45 -12.89 -19.89
N ASP A 244 -2.91 -11.70 -19.62
CA ASP A 244 -1.50 -11.49 -19.34
C ASP A 244 -1.16 -11.92 -17.89
N PRO A 245 -0.39 -13.02 -17.70
CA PRO A 245 -0.04 -13.51 -16.37
C PRO A 245 0.82 -12.54 -15.55
N ASP A 246 1.60 -11.68 -16.18
CA ASP A 246 2.46 -10.71 -15.51
C ASP A 246 1.65 -9.49 -15.03
N GLU A 247 0.55 -9.15 -15.72
CA GLU A 247 -0.32 -8.02 -15.35
C GLU A 247 -1.51 -8.42 -14.46
N TRP A 248 -1.92 -9.69 -14.49
CA TRP A 248 -3.08 -10.22 -13.74
C TRP A 248 -3.15 -9.78 -12.27
N PRO A 249 -2.07 -9.79 -11.46
CA PRO A 249 -2.15 -9.33 -10.08
C PRO A 249 -2.57 -7.87 -9.92
N THR A 250 -2.08 -7.00 -10.81
CA THR A 250 -2.40 -5.57 -10.79
C THR A 250 -3.83 -5.34 -11.28
N ILE A 251 -4.19 -6.00 -12.38
CA ILE A 251 -5.52 -5.94 -13.00
C ILE A 251 -6.59 -6.44 -12.03
N TRP A 252 -6.37 -7.62 -11.45
CA TRP A 252 -7.27 -8.23 -10.47
C TRP A 252 -7.56 -7.30 -9.30
N ARG A 253 -6.55 -6.61 -8.75
CA ARG A 253 -6.75 -5.66 -7.65
C ARG A 253 -7.64 -4.50 -8.06
N THR A 254 -7.43 -3.95 -9.27
CA THR A 254 -8.27 -2.87 -9.81
C THR A 254 -9.71 -3.36 -10.02
N MET A 255 -9.88 -4.51 -10.67
CA MET A 255 -11.20 -5.10 -10.93
C MET A 255 -11.94 -5.46 -9.64
N ARG A 256 -11.25 -6.01 -8.64
CA ARG A 256 -11.81 -6.30 -7.32
C ARG A 256 -12.26 -5.02 -6.62
N ASN A 257 -11.46 -3.95 -6.67
CA ASN A 257 -11.83 -2.67 -6.07
C ASN A 257 -13.07 -2.07 -6.75
N LEU A 258 -13.16 -2.14 -8.08
CA LEU A 258 -14.33 -1.69 -8.82
C LEU A 258 -15.55 -2.55 -8.47
N ALA A 259 -15.43 -3.88 -8.51
CA ALA A 259 -16.51 -4.81 -8.19
C ALA A 259 -17.02 -4.72 -6.73
N ALA A 260 -16.23 -4.14 -5.83
CA ALA A 260 -16.62 -3.93 -4.43
C ALA A 260 -17.13 -2.52 -4.14
N ASN A 261 -16.62 -1.49 -4.81
CA ASN A 261 -16.81 -0.09 -4.39
C ASN A 261 -17.36 0.85 -5.47
N ALA A 262 -17.60 0.40 -6.70
CA ALA A 262 -18.16 1.28 -7.73
C ALA A 262 -19.59 1.73 -7.36
N GLU A 263 -19.93 2.97 -7.71
CA GLU A 263 -21.23 3.60 -7.52
C GLU A 263 -22.21 3.17 -8.64
N LEU A 264 -22.48 1.87 -8.72
CA LEU A 264 -23.42 1.26 -9.68
C LEU A 264 -24.65 0.72 -8.95
N ALA A 265 -25.75 0.56 -9.67
CA ALA A 265 -26.99 0.00 -9.15
C ALA A 265 -26.95 -1.53 -9.08
N ASP A 266 -26.23 -2.20 -9.98
CA ASP A 266 -26.03 -3.64 -9.97
C ASP A 266 -24.55 -4.04 -10.13
N MET A 267 -24.00 -4.61 -9.04
CA MET A 267 -22.62 -5.11 -8.99
C MET A 267 -22.50 -6.57 -9.42
N VAL A 268 -23.61 -7.30 -9.56
CA VAL A 268 -23.62 -8.76 -9.79
C VAL A 268 -22.90 -9.17 -11.09
N PRO A 269 -23.03 -8.45 -12.22
CA PRO A 269 -22.28 -8.80 -13.43
C PRO A 269 -20.77 -8.73 -13.24
N LEU A 270 -20.28 -7.69 -12.54
CA LEU A 270 -18.85 -7.49 -12.27
C LEU A 270 -18.30 -8.57 -11.34
N THR A 271 -19.02 -8.89 -10.26
CA THR A 271 -18.59 -9.93 -9.32
C THR A 271 -18.58 -11.32 -9.96
N ASN A 272 -19.59 -11.65 -10.77
CA ASN A 272 -19.62 -12.92 -11.50
C ASN A 272 -18.48 -13.02 -12.53
N LYS A 273 -18.21 -11.95 -13.27
CA LYS A 273 -17.11 -11.94 -14.25
C LYS A 273 -15.75 -12.04 -13.57
N LEU A 274 -15.55 -11.33 -12.47
CA LEU A 274 -14.33 -11.44 -11.67
C LEU A 274 -14.14 -12.87 -11.15
N ALA A 275 -15.19 -13.51 -10.62
CA ALA A 275 -15.12 -14.90 -10.15
C ALA A 275 -14.76 -15.90 -11.28
N GLU A 276 -15.26 -15.68 -12.51
CA GLU A 276 -14.86 -16.46 -13.68
C GLU A 276 -13.36 -16.33 -13.97
N LEU A 277 -12.83 -15.11 -13.94
CA LEU A 277 -11.42 -14.82 -14.17
C LEU A 277 -10.53 -15.36 -13.05
N GLU A 278 -10.98 -15.25 -11.79
CA GLU A 278 -10.32 -15.84 -10.62
C GLU A 278 -10.25 -17.38 -10.73
N ALA A 279 -11.33 -18.02 -11.18
CA ALA A 279 -11.34 -19.46 -11.42
C ALA A 279 -10.39 -19.88 -12.56
N ARG A 280 -10.19 -19.01 -13.56
CA ARG A 280 -9.34 -19.27 -14.73
C ARG A 280 -7.86 -19.02 -14.48
N TYR A 281 -7.53 -17.90 -13.83
CA TYR A 281 -6.16 -17.42 -13.66
C TYR A 281 -5.62 -17.61 -12.23
N GLY A 282 -6.48 -18.02 -11.29
CA GLY A 282 -6.17 -18.12 -9.87
C GLY A 282 -6.23 -16.77 -9.17
N LEU A 283 -6.30 -16.78 -7.84
CA LEU A 283 -6.16 -15.57 -7.04
C LEU A 283 -4.68 -15.14 -7.05
N PRO A 284 -4.36 -13.86 -7.33
CA PRO A 284 -3.01 -13.38 -7.21
C PRO A 284 -2.57 -13.44 -5.75
N SER A 285 -1.71 -14.40 -5.42
CA SER A 285 -1.14 -14.51 -4.08
C SER A 285 0.09 -13.62 -3.98
N VAL A 286 0.24 -12.93 -2.84
CA VAL A 286 1.52 -12.28 -2.52
C VAL A 286 2.49 -13.39 -2.12
N GLY A 287 3.30 -13.85 -3.08
CA GLY A 287 4.35 -14.82 -2.82
C GLY A 287 5.43 -14.22 -1.91
N LEU A 288 5.55 -14.77 -0.71
CA LEU A 288 6.52 -14.35 0.29
C LEU A 288 7.38 -15.52 0.75
N ALA A 289 8.68 -15.32 0.92
CA ALA A 289 9.50 -16.28 1.66
C ALA A 289 10.06 -15.69 2.96
N LEU A 290 10.07 -16.50 4.03
CA LEU A 290 10.76 -16.20 5.28
C LEU A 290 12.00 -17.08 5.40
N ALA A 291 13.18 -16.47 5.38
CA ALA A 291 14.46 -17.13 5.62
C ALA A 291 14.79 -17.05 7.12
N LEU A 292 14.48 -18.11 7.88
CA LEU A 292 14.59 -18.11 9.35
C LEU A 292 15.39 -19.32 9.86
N PRO A 293 16.15 -19.18 10.96
CA PRO A 293 16.72 -20.32 11.67
C PRO A 293 15.62 -20.99 12.51
N ILE A 294 14.94 -21.99 11.94
CA ILE A 294 13.87 -22.72 12.63
C ILE A 294 14.38 -23.97 13.38
N THR A 295 15.65 -24.33 13.17
CA THR A 295 16.39 -25.35 13.95
C THR A 295 17.65 -24.74 14.58
N GLY A 296 18.41 -25.54 15.34
CA GLY A 296 19.68 -25.09 15.93
C GLY A 296 19.54 -24.09 17.09
N PRO A 297 20.63 -23.40 17.46
CA PRO A 297 20.69 -22.53 18.65
C PRO A 297 19.69 -21.37 18.65
N TYR A 298 19.28 -20.90 17.47
CA TYR A 298 18.38 -19.77 17.29
C TYR A 298 16.93 -20.17 16.95
N ALA A 299 16.59 -21.47 16.97
CA ALA A 299 15.25 -22.00 16.66
C ALA A 299 14.13 -21.29 17.41
N LYS A 300 14.34 -21.03 18.71
CA LYS A 300 13.34 -20.35 19.55
C LYS A 300 12.99 -18.96 19.05
N VAL A 301 13.93 -18.25 18.42
CA VAL A 301 13.68 -16.94 17.81
C VAL A 301 12.92 -17.10 16.51
N GLY A 302 13.38 -17.99 15.61
CA GLY A 302 12.71 -18.24 14.33
C GLY A 302 11.27 -18.69 14.48
N VAL A 303 10.97 -19.57 15.46
CA VAL A 303 9.61 -20.04 15.75
C VAL A 303 8.70 -18.93 16.27
N LYS A 304 9.22 -17.96 17.04
CA LYS A 304 8.44 -16.79 17.50
C LYS A 304 8.07 -15.87 16.34
N ILE A 305 9.01 -15.60 15.44
CA ILE A 305 8.75 -14.83 14.22
C ILE A 305 7.70 -15.54 13.37
N LEU A 306 7.86 -16.85 13.15
CA LEU A 306 6.89 -17.62 12.36
C LEU A 306 5.48 -17.61 12.99
N ARG A 307 5.38 -17.61 14.32
CA ARG A 307 4.10 -17.49 15.01
C ARG A 307 3.40 -16.17 14.74
N GLY A 308 4.13 -15.06 14.85
CA GLY A 308 3.58 -13.74 14.51
C GLY A 308 3.19 -13.64 13.04
N ALA A 309 4.03 -14.20 12.17
CA ALA A 309 3.77 -14.27 10.73
C ALA A 309 2.48 -15.04 10.41
N GLY A 310 2.26 -16.20 11.03
CA GLY A 310 1.03 -16.99 10.84
C GLY A 310 -0.23 -16.26 11.28
N LEU A 311 -0.19 -15.56 12.42
CA LEU A 311 -1.31 -14.73 12.88
C LEU A 311 -1.64 -13.60 11.89
N ALA A 312 -0.62 -12.93 11.35
CA ALA A 312 -0.80 -11.88 10.36
C ALA A 312 -1.34 -12.43 9.02
N GLN A 313 -0.81 -13.57 8.56
CA GLN A 313 -1.28 -14.25 7.34
C GLN A 313 -2.78 -14.58 7.44
N TRP A 314 -3.21 -15.12 8.57
CA TRP A 314 -4.63 -15.44 8.81
C TRP A 314 -5.53 -14.19 8.79
N ARG A 315 -5.09 -13.09 9.44
CA ARG A 315 -5.85 -11.83 9.40
C ARG A 315 -5.95 -11.24 8.00
N LEU A 316 -4.85 -11.25 7.24
CA LEU A 316 -4.86 -10.78 5.85
C LEU A 316 -5.82 -11.60 4.99
N ALA A 317 -5.89 -12.93 5.18
CA ALA A 317 -6.84 -13.77 4.47
C ALA A 317 -8.31 -13.41 4.79
N GLN A 318 -8.62 -13.00 6.03
CA GLN A 318 -9.95 -12.49 6.39
C GLN A 318 -10.30 -11.17 5.71
N ASP A 319 -9.29 -10.32 5.49
CA ASP A 319 -9.41 -9.08 4.71
C ASP A 319 -9.36 -9.36 3.17
N GLY A 320 -9.35 -10.63 2.79
CA GLY A 320 -9.31 -11.13 1.41
C GLY A 320 -7.97 -10.93 0.70
N VAL A 321 -6.87 -10.72 1.43
CA VAL A 321 -5.51 -10.69 0.89
C VAL A 321 -4.89 -12.08 1.11
N ASP A 322 -4.74 -12.85 0.03
CA ASP A 322 -4.09 -14.15 0.10
C ASP A 322 -2.56 -14.01 0.02
N VAL A 323 -1.87 -14.50 1.06
CA VAL A 323 -0.40 -14.47 1.15
C VAL A 323 0.10 -15.91 1.12
N ASP A 324 0.79 -16.28 0.03
CA ASP A 324 1.46 -17.57 -0.07
C ASP A 324 2.82 -17.49 0.63
N LEU A 325 2.89 -18.04 1.84
CA LEU A 325 4.05 -17.97 2.72
C LEU A 325 4.91 -19.23 2.63
N LYS A 326 6.16 -19.09 2.16
CA LYS A 326 7.16 -20.16 2.18
C LYS A 326 8.22 -19.93 3.26
N VAL A 327 8.41 -20.91 4.15
CA VAL A 327 9.50 -20.85 5.15
C VAL A 327 10.73 -21.62 4.67
N ILE A 328 11.88 -20.95 4.66
CA ILE A 328 13.19 -21.53 4.33
C ILE A 328 14.05 -21.56 5.60
N ASN A 329 14.41 -22.77 6.04
CA ASN A 329 15.31 -22.95 7.18
C ASN A 329 16.76 -22.62 6.78
N THR A 330 17.32 -21.55 7.37
CA THR A 330 18.69 -21.08 7.11
C THR A 330 19.78 -21.93 7.77
N GLU A 331 19.41 -22.87 8.65
CA GLU A 331 20.38 -23.76 9.32
C GLU A 331 20.60 -25.07 8.54
N ILE A 332 19.83 -25.31 7.48
CA ILE A 332 20.01 -26.47 6.59
C ILE A 332 20.92 -26.05 5.42
N PRO A 333 22.03 -26.77 5.15
CA PRO A 333 22.90 -26.49 4.01
C PRO A 333 22.15 -26.37 2.66
N GLY A 334 22.58 -25.45 1.79
CA GLY A 334 21.95 -25.21 0.49
C GLY A 334 20.56 -24.56 0.59
N TRP A 335 20.28 -23.80 1.65
CA TRP A 335 19.03 -23.06 1.81
C TRP A 335 18.91 -21.92 0.82
N GLU A 336 20.01 -21.29 0.47
CA GLU A 336 20.15 -20.24 -0.52
C GLU A 336 19.81 -20.75 -1.92
N THR A 337 20.16 -22.00 -2.25
CA THR A 337 19.76 -22.67 -3.50
C THR A 337 18.25 -22.91 -3.52
N ARG A 338 17.67 -23.37 -2.41
CA ARG A 338 16.22 -23.58 -2.29
C ARG A 338 15.44 -22.27 -2.37
N LEU A 339 15.98 -21.20 -1.78
CA LEU A 339 15.41 -19.86 -1.87
C LEU A 339 15.49 -19.32 -3.30
N ALA A 340 16.63 -19.47 -3.97
CA ALA A 340 16.80 -19.06 -5.36
C ALA A 340 15.85 -19.81 -6.30
N ALA A 341 15.62 -21.11 -6.07
CA ALA A 341 14.76 -21.98 -6.86
C ALA A 341 13.25 -21.78 -6.64
N LEU A 342 12.82 -20.91 -5.72
CA LEU A 342 11.39 -20.60 -5.58
C LEU A 342 10.84 -19.99 -6.89
N PRO A 343 9.55 -20.18 -7.19
CA PRO A 343 8.89 -19.48 -8.29
C PRO A 343 9.10 -17.95 -8.25
N GLY A 344 9.00 -17.30 -9.41
CA GLY A 344 9.21 -15.85 -9.56
C GLY A 344 8.25 -14.99 -8.74
N HIS A 345 7.01 -15.46 -8.52
CA HIS A 345 6.02 -14.76 -7.71
C HIS A 345 6.41 -14.60 -6.22
N TYR A 346 7.34 -15.42 -5.71
CA TYR A 346 7.97 -15.22 -4.38
C TYR A 346 8.96 -14.07 -4.38
N SER A 347 8.49 -12.87 -4.74
CA SER A 347 9.32 -11.72 -5.05
C SER A 347 9.85 -10.99 -3.81
N VAL A 348 9.28 -11.25 -2.62
CA VAL A 348 9.65 -10.59 -1.37
C VAL A 348 10.16 -11.60 -0.36
N ILE A 349 11.29 -11.29 0.30
CA ILE A 349 11.92 -12.14 1.29
C ILE A 349 12.06 -11.40 2.63
N GLY A 350 11.60 -12.02 3.71
CA GLY A 350 11.88 -11.58 5.09
C GLY A 350 13.00 -12.39 5.72
N GLY A 351 13.95 -11.70 6.34
CA GLY A 351 15.18 -12.29 6.87
C GLY A 351 16.34 -12.25 5.86
N PRO A 352 17.48 -12.90 6.17
CA PRO A 352 17.71 -13.74 7.33
C PRO A 352 18.03 -12.96 8.62
N LEU A 353 18.19 -13.67 9.74
CA LEU A 353 18.56 -13.12 11.06
C LEU A 353 20.06 -13.10 11.35
N ARG A 354 20.85 -13.86 10.58
CA ARG A 354 22.29 -14.05 10.83
C ARG A 354 23.11 -13.41 9.72
N VAL A 355 24.18 -12.72 10.11
CA VAL A 355 25.11 -12.08 9.17
C VAL A 355 25.72 -13.11 8.21
N ASP A 356 26.10 -14.29 8.71
CA ASP A 356 26.68 -15.35 7.88
C ASP A 356 25.68 -15.88 6.84
N ALA A 357 24.41 -16.01 7.22
CA ALA A 357 23.36 -16.41 6.28
C ALA A 357 23.12 -15.32 5.24
N PHE A 358 23.05 -14.04 5.66
CA PHE A 358 22.88 -12.95 4.70
C PHE A 358 24.02 -12.87 3.68
N LYS A 359 25.27 -13.10 4.12
CA LYS A 359 26.46 -13.16 3.23
C LYS A 359 26.33 -14.18 2.11
N GLN A 360 25.71 -15.34 2.38
CA GLN A 360 25.53 -16.39 1.36
C GLN A 360 24.61 -15.95 0.20
N LEU A 361 23.82 -14.88 0.37
CA LEU A 361 22.96 -14.33 -0.70
C LEU A 361 23.73 -13.47 -1.71
N TYR A 362 24.97 -13.07 -1.41
CA TYR A 362 25.76 -12.22 -2.31
C TYR A 362 27.23 -12.65 -2.45
N GLU A 363 27.61 -13.77 -1.83
CA GLU A 363 28.94 -14.34 -1.97
C GLU A 363 29.27 -14.62 -3.44
N ALA A 364 30.43 -14.13 -3.89
CA ALA A 364 30.87 -14.30 -5.26
C ALA A 364 31.03 -15.78 -5.60
N GLY A 365 30.37 -16.23 -6.67
CA GLY A 365 30.38 -17.65 -7.06
C GLY A 365 29.42 -18.54 -6.27
N GLY A 366 28.80 -18.04 -5.19
CA GLY A 366 27.82 -18.77 -4.40
C GLY A 366 26.48 -18.98 -5.12
N PRO A 367 25.70 -20.00 -4.74
CA PRO A 367 24.40 -20.29 -5.34
C PRO A 367 23.33 -19.23 -5.05
N GLY A 368 23.48 -18.47 -3.96
CA GLY A 368 22.57 -17.38 -3.59
C GLY A 368 22.81 -16.05 -4.33
N ARG A 369 23.90 -15.89 -5.08
CA ARG A 369 24.40 -14.58 -5.59
C ARG A 369 23.41 -13.73 -6.38
N ASN A 370 22.37 -14.33 -6.96
CA ASN A 370 21.37 -13.65 -7.76
C ASN A 370 20.10 -13.32 -6.96
N VAL A 371 19.94 -13.81 -5.74
CA VAL A 371 18.73 -13.63 -4.93
C VAL A 371 18.43 -12.15 -4.73
N LEU A 372 19.43 -11.34 -4.37
CA LEU A 372 19.26 -9.89 -4.17
C LEU A 372 18.88 -9.12 -5.44
N ARG A 373 19.15 -9.68 -6.63
CA ARG A 373 18.76 -9.08 -7.93
C ARG A 373 17.40 -9.54 -8.43
N GLN A 374 16.91 -10.66 -7.92
CA GLN A 374 15.67 -11.29 -8.37
C GLN A 374 14.53 -11.06 -7.39
N ARG A 375 14.83 -10.85 -6.11
CA ARG A 375 13.86 -10.73 -5.03
C ARG A 375 14.22 -9.54 -4.13
N ALA A 376 13.22 -8.80 -3.69
CA ALA A 376 13.41 -7.76 -2.68
C ALA A 376 13.61 -8.41 -1.31
N VAL A 377 14.80 -8.25 -0.75
CA VAL A 377 15.16 -8.85 0.54
C VAL A 377 15.11 -7.80 1.65
N PHE A 378 14.21 -8.03 2.61
CA PHE A 378 14.05 -7.27 3.84
C PHE A 378 14.68 -8.04 5.00
N THR A 379 15.94 -7.72 5.30
CA THR A 379 16.73 -8.43 6.31
C THR A 379 16.26 -8.13 7.73
N PHE A 380 16.43 -9.12 8.62
CA PHE A 380 16.21 -8.96 10.06
C PHE A 380 17.55 -8.73 10.78
N LEU A 381 18.35 -7.82 10.23
CA LEU A 381 19.70 -7.49 10.67
C LEU A 381 19.82 -5.99 10.95
N ALA A 382 20.63 -5.63 11.96
CA ALA A 382 20.87 -4.23 12.31
C ALA A 382 21.77 -3.47 11.30
N SER A 383 22.37 -4.17 10.33
CA SER A 383 23.25 -3.61 9.29
C SER A 383 23.45 -4.62 8.16
N LEU A 384 23.60 -4.13 6.93
CA LEU A 384 23.86 -4.93 5.73
C LEU A 384 25.35 -5.20 5.47
N GLY A 385 26.26 -4.67 6.30
CA GLY A 385 27.70 -4.77 6.08
C GLY A 385 28.15 -3.85 4.94
N ASP A 386 28.75 -4.43 3.90
CA ASP A 386 29.34 -3.70 2.77
C ASP A 386 28.31 -3.37 1.66
N LEU A 387 27.06 -3.81 1.81
CA LEU A 387 25.98 -3.54 0.87
C LEU A 387 25.25 -2.22 1.15
N THR A 388 24.64 -1.66 0.12
CA THR A 388 23.90 -0.39 0.18
C THR A 388 22.44 -0.63 0.54
N GLU A 389 22.02 -0.15 1.72
CA GLU A 389 20.61 -0.15 2.15
C GLU A 389 19.75 0.70 1.20
N GLY A 390 18.57 0.23 0.84
CA GLY A 390 17.69 0.91 -0.11
C GLY A 390 17.97 0.59 -1.59
N ARG A 391 19.06 -0.13 -1.87
CA ARG A 391 19.47 -0.53 -3.23
C ARG A 391 19.68 -2.03 -3.37
N ASP A 392 20.56 -2.61 -2.57
CA ASP A 392 20.94 -4.02 -2.67
C ASP A 392 20.01 -4.90 -1.81
N ALA A 393 19.59 -4.37 -0.67
CA ALA A 393 18.60 -4.96 0.23
C ALA A 393 18.02 -3.87 1.14
N TRP A 394 16.98 -4.21 1.89
CA TRP A 394 16.34 -3.33 2.86
C TRP A 394 16.45 -3.95 4.25
N ARG A 395 16.43 -3.11 5.26
CA ARG A 395 16.34 -3.56 6.65
C ARG A 395 14.90 -3.47 7.13
N PHE A 396 14.45 -4.51 7.82
CA PHE A 396 13.22 -4.53 8.59
C PHE A 396 13.56 -4.90 10.04
N PHE A 397 14.42 -4.10 10.65
CA PHE A 397 14.99 -4.35 11.98
C PHE A 397 15.59 -3.08 12.56
N THR A 398 15.77 -2.99 13.87
CA THR A 398 16.43 -1.84 14.51
C THR A 398 17.92 -1.76 14.15
N SER A 399 18.41 -0.59 13.72
CA SER A 399 19.86 -0.38 13.56
C SER A 399 20.51 0.13 14.83
N ARG A 400 21.84 0.01 14.88
CA ARG A 400 22.65 0.65 15.94
C ARG A 400 22.55 2.17 15.92
N VAL A 401 22.33 2.76 14.74
CA VAL A 401 22.12 4.20 14.58
C VAL A 401 20.78 4.61 15.18
N ASP A 402 19.73 3.82 14.98
CA ASP A 402 18.41 4.07 15.60
C ASP A 402 18.52 4.08 17.13
N GLU A 403 19.19 3.08 17.72
CA GLU A 403 19.43 3.02 19.17
C GLU A 403 20.13 4.27 19.72
N VAL A 404 21.25 4.65 19.08
CA VAL A 404 22.03 5.80 19.51
C VAL A 404 21.28 7.11 19.28
N ARG A 405 20.65 7.28 18.12
CA ARG A 405 19.90 8.50 17.78
C ARG A 405 18.84 8.78 18.83
N SER A 406 18.04 7.78 19.22
CA SER A 406 17.02 7.95 20.27
C SER A 406 17.61 8.35 21.63
N LEU A 407 18.79 7.85 21.99
CA LEU A 407 19.46 8.23 23.24
C LEU A 407 20.02 9.65 23.21
N VAL A 408 20.63 10.04 22.09
CA VAL A 408 21.18 11.39 21.90
C VAL A 408 20.06 12.42 21.85
N ASP A 409 18.97 12.11 21.14
CA ASP A 409 17.79 12.98 21.04
C ASP A 409 17.21 13.28 22.42
N LEU A 410 16.99 12.26 23.26
CA LEU A 410 16.59 12.45 24.65
C LEU A 410 17.57 13.35 25.41
N ALA A 411 18.88 13.03 25.35
CA ALA A 411 19.87 13.75 26.15
C ALA A 411 19.95 15.23 25.75
N VAL A 412 19.99 15.52 24.45
CA VAL A 412 20.27 16.86 23.94
C VAL A 412 19.00 17.70 23.79
N ASN A 413 17.95 17.14 23.18
CA ASN A 413 16.75 17.90 22.84
C ASN A 413 15.74 17.92 23.99
N GLU A 414 15.55 16.80 24.71
CA GLU A 414 14.56 16.73 25.79
C GLU A 414 15.14 17.10 27.17
N LEU A 415 16.35 16.65 27.49
CA LEU A 415 17.00 16.90 28.79
C LEU A 415 17.95 18.11 28.76
N HIS A 416 18.20 18.70 27.59
CA HIS A 416 19.10 19.84 27.38
C HIS A 416 20.56 19.62 27.85
N ILE A 417 21.00 18.35 27.86
CA ILE A 417 22.37 17.95 28.18
C ILE A 417 23.19 17.91 26.89
N THR A 418 23.95 18.97 26.62
CA THR A 418 24.79 19.07 25.42
C THR A 418 26.21 18.56 25.63
N ASP A 419 26.70 18.48 26.87
CA ASP A 419 28.03 17.94 27.18
C ASP A 419 27.91 16.49 27.64
N LEU A 420 28.52 15.59 26.88
CA LEU A 420 28.35 14.13 26.96
C LEU A 420 29.70 13.44 27.15
N ALA A 421 29.66 12.22 27.68
CA ALA A 421 30.82 11.35 27.80
C ALA A 421 30.56 9.95 27.25
N VAL A 422 31.63 9.21 26.97
CA VAL A 422 31.56 7.81 26.54
C VAL A 422 32.52 6.95 27.37
N LEU A 423 32.00 5.88 27.96
CA LEU A 423 32.78 4.85 28.64
C LEU A 423 32.50 3.50 27.98
N TYR A 424 33.43 2.98 27.19
CA TYR A 424 33.18 1.80 26.35
C TYR A 424 34.13 0.63 26.63
N PRO A 425 33.66 -0.63 26.50
CA PRO A 425 34.54 -1.79 26.60
C PRO A 425 35.44 -1.86 25.37
N GLU A 426 36.69 -2.32 25.54
CA GLU A 426 37.69 -2.43 24.47
C GLU A 426 37.43 -3.54 23.43
N GLU A 427 36.17 -3.83 23.16
CA GLU A 427 35.68 -4.82 22.21
C GLU A 427 35.14 -4.17 20.94
N LYS A 428 34.97 -4.98 19.88
CA LYS A 428 34.45 -4.51 18.58
C LYS A 428 33.10 -3.81 18.72
N PHE A 429 32.19 -4.38 19.53
CA PHE A 429 30.86 -3.80 19.76
C PHE A 429 30.95 -2.42 20.43
N GLY A 430 31.65 -2.33 21.56
CA GLY A 430 31.82 -1.07 22.32
C GLY A 430 32.45 0.04 21.49
N ARG A 431 33.54 -0.27 20.77
CA ARG A 431 34.21 0.67 19.85
C ARG A 431 33.28 1.17 18.75
N THR A 432 32.49 0.27 18.15
CA THR A 432 31.57 0.63 17.07
C THR A 432 30.44 1.54 17.58
N MET A 433 29.83 1.20 18.71
CA MET A 433 28.76 2.02 19.29
C MET A 433 29.28 3.37 19.78
N ALA A 434 30.48 3.45 20.35
CA ALA A 434 31.12 4.70 20.73
C ALA A 434 31.33 5.63 19.52
N GLN A 435 31.79 5.08 18.39
CA GLN A 435 31.93 5.82 17.14
C GLN A 435 30.58 6.33 16.62
N ILE A 436 29.55 5.49 16.65
CA ILE A 436 28.19 5.88 16.25
C ILE A 436 27.69 7.00 17.17
N PHE A 437 27.84 6.86 18.49
CA PHE A 437 27.45 7.88 19.48
C PHE A 437 28.11 9.23 19.20
N TYR A 438 29.42 9.25 18.95
CA TYR A 438 30.13 10.45 18.55
C TYR A 438 29.53 11.08 17.28
N SER A 439 29.28 10.26 16.24
CA SER A 439 28.75 10.75 14.95
C SER A 439 27.31 11.27 15.02
N GLN A 440 26.49 10.72 15.91
CA GLN A 440 25.08 11.10 16.06
C GLN A 440 24.91 12.28 17.03
N ALA A 441 25.84 12.47 17.99
CA ALA A 441 25.82 13.60 18.91
C ALA A 441 26.10 14.94 18.22
N ALA A 442 27.08 14.98 17.30
CA ALA A 442 27.54 16.24 16.71
C ALA A 442 26.45 17.01 15.93
N PRO A 443 25.61 16.38 15.06
CA PRO A 443 24.55 17.07 14.34
C PRO A 443 23.49 17.74 15.23
N LEU A 444 23.29 17.22 16.45
CA LEU A 444 22.35 17.77 17.42
C LEU A 444 23.01 18.80 18.37
N GLY A 445 24.30 19.12 18.18
CA GLY A 445 25.04 20.05 19.03
C GLY A 445 25.64 19.43 20.29
N GLY A 446 25.58 18.10 20.42
CA GLY A 446 26.22 17.35 21.48
C GLY A 446 27.75 17.35 21.37
N ARG A 447 28.46 17.59 22.48
CA ARG A 447 29.92 17.65 22.59
C ARG A 447 30.42 16.53 23.48
N ILE A 448 31.33 15.70 22.97
CA ILE A 448 31.97 14.67 23.79
C ILE A 448 33.13 15.28 24.58
N ARG A 449 32.94 15.48 25.89
CA ARG A 449 33.94 16.07 26.81
C ARG A 449 34.88 15.04 27.43
N GLY A 450 34.40 13.81 27.59
CA GLY A 450 35.16 12.70 28.14
C GLY A 450 34.98 11.44 27.32
N MET A 451 36.07 10.74 27.02
CA MET A 451 36.02 9.42 26.40
C MET A 451 37.06 8.53 27.05
N GLN A 452 36.64 7.40 27.62
CA GLN A 452 37.52 6.40 28.21
C GLN A 452 37.12 5.00 27.75
N SER A 453 38.13 4.12 27.66
CA SER A 453 37.93 2.71 27.41
C SER A 453 38.27 1.89 28.66
N TYR A 454 37.69 0.69 28.77
CA TYR A 454 38.08 -0.27 29.80
C TYR A 454 38.25 -1.69 29.24
N PRO A 455 39.23 -2.44 29.77
CA PRO A 455 39.40 -3.86 29.44
C PRO A 455 38.28 -4.70 30.09
N PRO A 456 37.43 -5.42 29.32
CA PRO A 456 36.28 -6.15 29.86
C PRO A 456 36.67 -7.32 30.79
N GLY A 457 37.89 -7.85 30.66
CA GLY A 457 38.40 -8.94 31.51
C GLY A 457 39.05 -8.51 32.82
N GLU A 458 39.30 -7.21 33.01
CA GLU A 458 40.07 -6.70 34.16
C GLU A 458 39.23 -5.76 35.04
N PHE A 459 38.29 -6.34 35.78
CA PHE A 459 37.34 -5.61 36.66
C PHE A 459 38.01 -4.61 37.62
N LYS A 460 39.22 -4.91 38.11
CA LYS A 460 39.97 -4.01 39.00
C LYS A 460 40.33 -2.68 38.33
N GLN A 461 40.46 -2.64 37.00
CA GLN A 461 40.77 -1.41 36.28
C GLN A 461 39.53 -0.52 36.07
N TRP A 462 38.31 -1.04 36.17
CA TRP A 462 37.10 -0.31 35.76
C TRP A 462 36.89 0.95 36.60
N SER A 463 36.97 0.84 37.92
CA SER A 463 36.85 1.99 38.84
C SER A 463 37.91 3.06 38.54
N LYS A 464 39.17 2.64 38.28
CA LYS A 464 40.25 3.55 37.87
C LYS A 464 39.95 4.28 36.56
N ARG A 465 39.32 3.62 35.57
CA ARG A 465 38.92 4.27 34.30
C ARG A 465 37.79 5.26 34.50
N ILE A 466 36.86 4.98 35.42
CA ILE A 466 35.78 5.89 35.80
C ILE A 466 36.34 7.12 36.51
N GLY A 467 37.24 6.96 37.50
CA GLY A 467 37.90 8.08 38.16
C GLY A 467 38.64 8.99 37.18
N LYS A 468 39.35 8.41 36.20
CA LYS A 468 39.97 9.18 35.10
C LYS A 468 38.97 9.92 34.22
N LEU A 469 37.83 9.30 33.90
CA LEU A 469 36.78 9.93 33.10
C LEU A 469 36.17 11.14 33.84
N LEU A 470 35.98 11.01 35.15
CA LEU A 470 35.43 12.03 36.04
C LEU A 470 36.49 13.03 36.53
N LYS A 471 37.75 12.91 36.07
CA LYS A 471 38.88 13.78 36.46
C LYS A 471 39.12 13.84 37.98
N VAL A 472 38.94 12.70 38.66
CA VAL A 472 39.17 12.57 40.11
C VAL A 472 40.65 12.81 40.44
N PRO A 473 40.98 13.66 41.43
CA PRO A 473 42.35 13.88 41.90
C PRO A 473 43.02 12.60 42.45
N ASP A 474 44.34 12.49 42.29
CA ASP A 474 45.10 11.30 42.71
C ASP A 474 45.10 11.10 44.24
N ASP A 475 44.94 12.17 45.01
CA ASP A 475 44.91 12.22 46.48
C ASP A 475 43.51 11.95 47.09
N PHE A 476 42.46 11.78 46.27
CA PHE A 476 41.10 11.50 46.76
C PHE A 476 41.02 10.28 47.70
N HIS A 477 41.89 9.30 47.51
CA HIS A 477 41.95 8.12 48.37
C HIS A 477 42.44 8.40 49.79
N GLU A 478 43.13 9.53 50.01
CA GLU A 478 43.61 9.96 51.33
C GLU A 478 42.50 10.68 52.13
N ASN A 479 41.56 11.33 51.45
CA ASN A 479 40.40 11.97 52.05
C ASN A 479 39.14 11.81 51.17
N THR A 480 38.47 10.67 51.30
CA THR A 480 37.25 10.37 50.53
C THR A 480 36.03 11.21 50.94
N GLU A 481 36.13 12.01 52.01
CA GLU A 481 35.06 12.93 52.42
C GLU A 481 35.16 14.30 51.74
N ALA A 482 36.29 14.62 51.11
CA ALA A 482 36.44 15.85 50.35
C ALA A 482 35.49 15.84 49.13
N PRO A 483 34.69 16.91 48.92
CA PRO A 483 33.82 17.01 47.76
C PRO A 483 34.63 17.04 46.45
N LEU A 484 34.18 16.27 45.46
CA LEU A 484 34.81 16.24 44.13
C LEU A 484 34.23 17.33 43.23
N GLU A 485 35.00 17.85 42.27
CA GLU A 485 34.45 18.76 41.25
C GLU A 485 33.38 18.08 40.39
N GLN A 486 32.43 18.86 39.86
CA GLN A 486 31.45 18.30 38.94
C GLN A 486 32.13 17.90 37.62
N PRO A 487 31.78 16.73 37.05
CA PRO A 487 32.17 16.40 35.70
C PRO A 487 31.72 17.49 34.72
N ASP A 488 32.50 17.75 33.69
CA ASP A 488 32.18 18.72 32.64
C ASP A 488 31.15 18.19 31.62
N PHE A 489 30.41 17.14 31.97
CA PHE A 489 29.36 16.50 31.18
C PHE A 489 28.20 16.04 32.06
N GLY A 490 26.98 16.03 31.53
CA GLY A 490 25.77 15.64 32.27
C GLY A 490 25.28 14.22 31.97
N ALA A 491 25.79 13.57 30.93
CA ALA A 491 25.40 12.22 30.56
C ALA A 491 26.59 11.38 30.08
N VAL A 492 26.55 10.08 30.35
CA VAL A 492 27.58 9.12 29.92
C VAL A 492 26.95 7.95 29.17
N PHE A 493 27.45 7.68 27.97
CA PHE A 493 27.07 6.53 27.18
C PHE A 493 27.96 5.32 27.47
N ILE A 494 27.33 4.19 27.79
CA ILE A 494 27.98 2.94 28.18
C ILE A 494 27.50 1.82 27.24
N PRO A 495 28.17 1.61 26.08
CA PRO A 495 27.80 0.59 25.10
C PRO A 495 28.23 -0.81 25.52
N ASP A 496 27.62 -1.34 26.57
CA ASP A 496 27.85 -2.69 27.08
C ASP A 496 26.54 -3.34 27.53
N GLY A 497 26.58 -4.60 27.97
CA GLY A 497 25.45 -5.32 28.52
C GLY A 497 25.00 -4.80 29.89
N TRP A 498 23.76 -5.14 30.26
CA TRP A 498 23.16 -4.73 31.54
C TRP A 498 23.99 -5.20 32.76
N ARG A 499 24.54 -6.42 32.71
CA ARG A 499 25.33 -6.98 33.82
C ARG A 499 26.59 -6.16 34.09
N GLN A 500 27.26 -5.72 33.03
CA GLN A 500 28.43 -4.86 33.11
C GLN A 500 28.03 -3.48 33.64
N ALA A 501 26.94 -2.91 33.13
CA ALA A 501 26.38 -1.66 33.65
C ALA A 501 26.09 -1.75 35.16
N GLN A 502 25.54 -2.87 35.64
CA GLN A 502 25.27 -3.07 37.07
C GLN A 502 26.52 -3.06 37.95
N THR A 503 27.68 -3.35 37.36
CA THR A 503 28.98 -3.29 38.05
C THR A 503 29.62 -1.91 37.90
N LEU A 504 29.43 -1.23 36.77
CA LEU A 504 30.03 0.07 36.47
C LEU A 504 29.34 1.21 37.22
N LEU A 505 28.01 1.28 37.17
CA LEU A 505 27.23 2.42 37.67
C LEU A 505 27.49 2.75 39.15
N PRO A 506 27.56 1.78 40.08
CA PRO A 506 27.87 2.08 41.49
C PRO A 506 29.22 2.81 41.70
N ASN A 507 30.21 2.59 40.83
CA ASN A 507 31.49 3.31 40.92
C ASN A 507 31.34 4.79 40.55
N PHE A 508 30.39 5.17 39.69
CA PHE A 508 30.12 6.58 39.43
C PHE A 508 29.58 7.27 40.69
N PHE A 509 28.74 6.58 41.48
CA PHE A 509 28.21 7.12 42.73
C PHE A 509 29.30 7.28 43.79
N PHE A 510 30.28 6.36 43.84
CA PHE A 510 31.45 6.50 44.70
C PHE A 510 32.25 7.78 44.41
N TYR A 511 32.32 8.19 43.15
CA TYR A 511 32.98 9.43 42.70
C TYR A 511 31.99 10.60 42.51
N GLU A 512 30.90 10.63 43.30
CA GLU A 512 29.89 11.71 43.33
C GLU A 512 29.17 12.02 41.99
N GLY A 513 29.14 11.06 41.06
CA GLY A 513 28.44 11.17 39.77
C GLY A 513 26.95 10.79 39.81
N ASP A 514 26.25 10.98 40.93
CA ASP A 514 24.85 10.54 41.12
C ASP A 514 23.79 11.42 40.41
N SER A 515 24.23 12.51 39.79
CA SER A 515 23.45 13.41 38.93
C SER A 515 23.56 13.09 37.43
N LEU A 516 24.47 12.19 37.03
CA LEU A 516 24.69 11.85 35.63
C LEU A 516 23.57 10.99 35.07
N VAL A 517 23.19 11.24 33.81
CA VAL A 517 22.31 10.36 33.04
C VAL A 517 23.14 9.24 32.42
N PHE A 518 22.76 7.99 32.66
CA PHE A 518 23.45 6.82 32.13
C PHE A 518 22.72 6.28 30.90
N LEU A 519 23.32 6.42 29.73
CA LEU A 519 22.74 5.99 28.47
C LEU A 519 23.31 4.62 28.10
N GLY A 520 22.45 3.64 27.80
CA GLY A 520 22.88 2.29 27.42
C GLY A 520 22.13 1.76 26.20
N PRO A 521 22.72 0.78 25.47
CA PRO A 521 22.15 0.24 24.25
C PRO A 521 20.90 -0.62 24.53
N GLY A 522 20.20 -1.04 23.48
CA GLY A 522 19.00 -1.87 23.57
C GLY A 522 19.22 -3.23 24.24
N LEU A 523 20.48 -3.66 24.40
CA LEU A 523 20.86 -4.80 25.22
C LEU A 523 20.39 -4.67 26.68
N TRP A 524 20.34 -3.44 27.22
CA TRP A 524 19.80 -3.20 28.56
C TRP A 524 18.30 -3.45 28.59
N SER A 525 17.57 -2.87 27.65
CA SER A 525 16.12 -3.03 27.51
C SER A 525 15.72 -4.50 27.44
N ARG A 526 16.44 -5.32 26.65
CA ARG A 526 16.20 -6.76 26.54
C ARG A 526 16.51 -7.54 27.81
N ALA A 527 17.55 -7.16 28.55
CA ALA A 527 17.86 -7.79 29.84
C ALA A 527 16.78 -7.46 30.89
N LEU A 528 16.30 -6.22 30.87
CA LEU A 528 15.29 -5.70 31.80
C LEU A 528 13.92 -6.37 31.64
N ASP A 529 13.60 -6.97 30.49
CA ASP A 529 12.36 -7.75 30.31
C ASP A 529 12.22 -8.91 31.33
N SER A 530 13.34 -9.37 31.89
CA SER A 530 13.38 -10.45 32.88
C SER A 530 14.06 -10.07 34.20
N ALA A 531 14.48 -8.81 34.36
CA ALA A 531 15.22 -8.36 35.52
C ALA A 531 14.31 -8.26 36.76
N LYS A 532 14.86 -8.64 37.92
CA LYS A 532 14.21 -8.55 39.23
C LYS A 532 15.20 -8.01 40.26
N GLY A 533 14.68 -7.28 41.25
CA GLY A 533 15.51 -6.74 42.33
C GLY A 533 16.54 -5.71 41.86
N VAL A 534 16.22 -4.95 40.82
CA VAL A 534 17.06 -3.83 40.38
C VAL A 534 17.09 -2.77 41.47
N ASP A 535 18.29 -2.34 41.87
CA ASP A 535 18.47 -1.30 42.89
C ASP A 535 18.25 0.08 42.28
N GLU A 536 17.02 0.57 42.36
CA GLU A 536 16.60 1.86 41.79
C GLU A 536 17.48 3.04 42.24
N HIS A 537 18.18 2.94 43.39
CA HIS A 537 19.10 3.97 43.83
C HIS A 537 20.15 4.31 42.76
N TYR A 538 20.75 3.28 42.16
CA TYR A 538 21.83 3.43 41.17
C TYR A 538 21.32 3.65 39.74
N TYR A 539 20.11 3.18 39.42
CA TYR A 539 19.62 3.10 38.03
C TYR A 539 18.49 4.08 37.69
N ARG A 540 18.04 4.92 38.63
CA ARG A 540 16.93 5.89 38.41
C ARG A 540 17.18 6.95 37.31
N LEU A 541 18.44 7.16 36.93
CA LEU A 541 18.87 8.05 35.82
C LEU A 541 19.44 7.25 34.64
N ALA A 542 19.27 5.93 34.63
CA ALA A 542 19.66 5.09 33.52
C ALA A 542 18.53 5.04 32.47
N VAL A 543 18.92 5.07 31.20
CA VAL A 543 18.01 5.03 30.06
C VAL A 543 18.55 4.08 28.99
N CYS A 544 17.65 3.32 28.37
CA CYS A 544 17.97 2.47 27.23
C CYS A 544 16.83 2.43 26.19
N PRO A 545 17.14 2.30 24.89
CA PRO A 545 16.12 2.22 23.86
C PRO A 545 15.60 0.79 23.69
N GLY A 546 14.43 0.63 23.07
CA GLY A 546 13.95 -0.68 22.64
C GLY A 546 12.80 -0.59 21.64
N ALA A 547 12.77 -1.55 20.71
CA ALA A 547 11.77 -1.59 19.65
C ALA A 547 10.43 -2.19 20.08
N TRP A 548 10.31 -2.74 21.30
CA TRP A 548 9.10 -3.42 21.76
C TRP A 548 8.66 -2.93 23.12
N TRP A 549 7.36 -2.65 23.23
CA TRP A 549 6.70 -2.37 24.50
C TRP A 549 5.34 -3.04 24.55
N LYS A 550 5.15 -3.95 25.51
CA LYS A 550 3.89 -4.70 25.68
C LYS A 550 2.68 -3.79 25.95
N ASP A 551 2.91 -2.65 26.62
CA ASP A 551 1.85 -1.70 26.99
C ASP A 551 1.79 -0.51 26.01
N SER A 552 2.34 -0.64 24.81
CA SER A 552 2.02 0.27 23.69
C SER A 552 0.67 -0.09 23.06
N ASP A 553 0.06 0.82 22.31
CA ASP A 553 -1.18 0.52 21.58
C ASP A 553 -1.01 -0.63 20.57
N GLY A 554 0.14 -0.66 19.88
CA GLY A 554 0.52 -1.77 19.01
C GLY A 554 0.71 -3.08 19.77
N GLY A 555 1.43 -3.04 20.89
CA GLY A 555 1.69 -4.20 21.73
C GLY A 555 0.43 -4.82 22.34
N ARG A 556 -0.48 -3.98 22.84
CA ARG A 556 -1.79 -4.41 23.35
C ARG A 556 -2.64 -5.07 22.28
N ARG A 557 -2.73 -4.46 21.09
CA ARG A 557 -3.50 -5.05 19.97
C ARG A 557 -2.95 -6.40 19.52
N LEU A 558 -1.63 -6.53 19.44
CA LEU A 558 -1.00 -7.82 19.14
C LEU A 558 -1.28 -8.84 20.24
N GLN A 559 -1.22 -8.45 21.52
CA GLN A 559 -1.53 -9.36 22.62
C GLN A 559 -3.01 -9.80 22.60
N SER A 560 -3.95 -8.90 22.29
CA SER A 560 -5.36 -9.27 22.12
C SER A 560 -5.52 -10.29 20.99
N ALA A 561 -4.90 -10.02 19.85
CA ALA A 561 -4.91 -10.92 18.69
C ALA A 561 -4.36 -12.33 19.00
N LEU A 562 -3.26 -12.41 19.76
CA LEU A 562 -2.69 -13.69 20.17
C LEU A 562 -3.57 -14.40 21.21
N THR A 563 -4.28 -13.65 22.05
CA THR A 563 -5.18 -14.21 23.06
C THR A 563 -6.42 -14.82 22.41
N GLU A 564 -7.01 -14.12 21.44
CA GLU A 564 -8.14 -14.60 20.63
C GLU A 564 -7.84 -15.96 19.99
N GLU A 565 -6.63 -16.13 19.44
CA GLU A 565 -6.21 -17.35 18.75
C GLU A 565 -5.47 -18.37 19.65
N GLY A 566 -5.34 -18.11 20.95
CA GLY A 566 -4.64 -19.00 21.88
C GLY A 566 -3.13 -19.19 21.60
N LEU A 567 -2.48 -18.22 20.95
CA LEU A 567 -1.08 -18.28 20.47
C LEU A 567 -0.04 -17.80 21.50
N GLY A 568 -0.46 -17.48 22.73
CA GLY A 568 0.42 -17.16 23.84
C GLY A 568 0.75 -15.67 23.97
N GLN A 569 2.00 -15.36 24.33
CA GLN A 569 2.42 -14.01 24.69
C GLN A 569 3.11 -13.28 23.54
N ALA A 570 2.80 -11.99 23.41
CA ALA A 570 3.48 -11.08 22.51
C ALA A 570 4.88 -10.75 23.03
N ASP A 571 5.85 -10.74 22.12
CA ASP A 571 7.16 -10.16 22.35
C ASP A 571 7.70 -9.55 21.06
N PHE A 572 8.89 -8.94 21.14
CA PHE A 572 9.55 -8.34 19.98
C PHE A 572 9.65 -9.28 18.76
N TRP A 573 9.93 -10.56 18.95
CA TRP A 573 10.13 -11.49 17.85
C TRP A 573 8.80 -11.90 17.21
N VAL A 574 7.74 -12.04 18.01
CA VAL A 574 6.38 -12.24 17.50
C VAL A 574 5.93 -11.00 16.73
N ALA A 575 6.16 -9.80 17.29
CA ALA A 575 5.84 -8.52 16.65
C ALA A 575 6.56 -8.34 15.31
N LEU A 576 7.84 -8.69 15.24
CA LEU A 576 8.64 -8.62 14.01
C LEU A 576 8.01 -9.44 12.88
N GLY A 577 7.61 -10.68 13.16
CA GLY A 577 6.94 -11.53 12.16
C GLY A 577 5.55 -11.02 11.80
N TYR A 578 4.78 -10.59 12.79
CA TYR A 578 3.43 -10.05 12.60
C TYR A 578 3.42 -8.80 11.70
N ASP A 579 4.29 -7.84 12.01
CA ASP A 579 4.38 -6.59 11.26
C ASP A 579 5.00 -6.80 9.87
N PHE A 580 5.97 -7.70 9.72
CA PHE A 580 6.56 -7.98 8.42
C PHE A 580 5.55 -8.55 7.42
N ILE A 581 4.70 -9.48 7.83
CA ILE A 581 3.67 -10.04 6.94
C ILE A 581 2.63 -8.99 6.55
N ARG A 582 2.18 -8.17 7.51
CA ARG A 582 1.24 -7.06 7.23
C ARG A 582 1.84 -6.04 6.26
N PHE A 583 3.10 -5.68 6.48
CA PHE A 583 3.87 -4.83 5.59
C PHE A 583 3.98 -5.45 4.19
N ALA A 584 4.35 -6.73 4.08
CA ALA A 584 4.50 -7.42 2.81
C ALA A 584 3.18 -7.58 2.05
N GLY A 585 2.07 -7.84 2.76
CA GLY A 585 0.73 -7.88 2.19
C GLY A 585 0.34 -6.54 1.55
N LYS A 586 0.66 -5.41 2.20
CA LYS A 586 0.47 -4.06 1.62
C LYS A 586 1.45 -3.75 0.49
N PHE A 587 2.66 -4.29 0.55
CA PHE A 587 3.71 -4.09 -0.46
C PHE A 587 3.38 -4.79 -1.79
N GLY A 588 2.75 -5.96 -1.72
CA GLY A 588 2.29 -6.74 -2.88
C GLY A 588 3.41 -7.43 -3.67
N THR A 589 3.12 -7.87 -4.89
CA THR A 589 4.05 -8.62 -5.75
C THR A 589 4.85 -7.69 -6.67
N LEU A 590 6.16 -7.88 -6.79
CA LEU A 590 6.97 -7.10 -7.73
C LEU A 590 6.84 -7.63 -9.17
N PRO A 591 6.89 -6.74 -10.17
CA PRO A 591 6.93 -7.16 -11.57
C PRO A 591 8.25 -7.84 -11.90
N SER A 592 8.24 -8.63 -12.98
CA SER A 592 9.46 -9.14 -13.60
C SER A 592 10.39 -7.99 -13.98
N GLY A 593 11.66 -8.05 -13.54
CA GLY A 593 12.66 -7.02 -13.86
C GLY A 593 12.59 -5.73 -13.01
N TRP A 594 11.98 -5.80 -11.82
CA TRP A 594 11.91 -4.68 -10.88
C TRP A 594 13.25 -3.97 -10.62
N THR A 595 13.19 -2.68 -10.31
CA THR A 595 14.33 -1.85 -9.90
C THR A 595 14.23 -1.46 -8.43
N PRO A 596 15.35 -1.09 -7.76
CA PRO A 596 15.29 -0.61 -6.38
C PRO A 596 14.33 0.58 -6.18
N SER A 597 14.17 1.43 -7.20
CA SER A 597 13.19 2.51 -7.18
C SER A 597 11.74 2.02 -7.12
N ASP A 598 11.43 0.87 -7.72
CA ASP A 598 10.10 0.26 -7.63
C ASP A 598 9.82 -0.27 -6.23
N VAL A 599 10.84 -0.86 -5.60
CA VAL A 599 10.76 -1.29 -4.19
C VAL A 599 10.54 -0.08 -3.30
N ASN A 600 11.37 0.96 -3.38
CA ASN A 600 11.24 2.17 -2.56
C ASN A 600 9.87 2.85 -2.75
N ARG A 601 9.37 2.90 -3.98
CA ARG A 601 8.04 3.45 -4.28
C ARG A 601 6.93 2.69 -3.55
N ARG A 602 6.99 1.35 -3.54
CA ARG A 602 6.01 0.48 -2.86
C ARG A 602 6.15 0.49 -1.35
N ILE A 603 7.38 0.64 -0.83
CA ILE A 603 7.61 0.83 0.61
C ILE A 603 6.82 2.05 1.10
N ARG A 604 6.76 3.15 0.34
CA ARG A 604 6.04 4.36 0.76
C ARG A 604 4.57 4.14 1.08
N SER A 605 3.88 3.29 0.33
CA SER A 605 2.50 2.90 0.65
C SER A 605 2.42 1.79 1.70
N ALA A 606 3.37 0.85 1.70
CA ALA A 606 3.35 -0.30 2.60
C ALA A 606 3.69 0.06 4.05
N GLN A 607 4.55 1.07 4.26
CA GLN A 607 4.96 1.54 5.58
C GLN A 607 3.85 2.29 6.33
N ASP A 608 2.82 2.77 5.61
CA ASP A 608 1.65 3.39 6.23
C ASP A 608 0.75 2.30 6.86
N MET A 609 1.17 1.84 8.02
CA MET A 609 0.45 0.87 8.83
C MET A 609 0.72 1.09 10.30
N ASP A 610 -0.25 0.69 11.10
CA ASP A 610 -0.09 0.62 12.54
C ASP A 610 0.84 -0.53 12.94
N PHE A 611 2.10 -0.24 13.22
CA PHE A 611 3.05 -1.23 13.73
C PHE A 611 2.68 -1.71 15.14
N SER A 612 2.91 -3.00 15.39
CA SER A 612 2.87 -3.58 16.73
C SER A 612 4.15 -3.29 17.52
N MET A 613 5.30 -3.22 16.85
CA MET A 613 6.56 -2.72 17.40
C MET A 613 6.69 -1.18 17.24
N ALA A 614 7.79 -0.62 17.73
CA ALA A 614 8.17 0.77 17.45
C ALA A 614 8.11 1.02 15.92
N PRO A 615 7.47 2.10 15.43
CA PRO A 615 7.27 2.29 13.99
C PRO A 615 8.57 2.32 13.19
N LEU A 616 8.61 1.58 12.08
CA LEU A 616 9.67 1.68 11.07
C LEU A 616 9.20 2.59 9.93
N THR A 617 10.09 3.45 9.48
CA THR A 617 9.90 4.29 8.30
C THR A 617 11.12 4.18 7.40
N TRP A 618 10.92 4.32 6.09
CA TRP A 618 12.00 4.39 5.11
C TRP A 618 11.92 5.73 4.39
N ASP A 619 13.09 6.34 4.17
CA ASP A 619 13.21 7.56 3.38
C ASP A 619 13.08 7.27 1.87
N ASP A 620 13.15 8.32 1.04
CA ASP A 620 13.05 8.18 -0.43
C ASP A 620 14.18 7.34 -1.04
N SER A 621 15.31 7.20 -0.34
CA SER A 621 16.42 6.34 -0.76
C SER A 621 16.23 4.89 -0.34
N GLY A 622 15.21 4.58 0.46
CA GLY A 622 14.94 3.23 0.96
C GLY A 622 15.76 2.88 2.20
N VAL A 623 16.34 3.87 2.88
CA VAL A 623 17.06 3.67 4.15
C VAL A 623 16.07 3.71 5.30
N GLY A 624 16.03 2.63 6.08
CA GLY A 624 15.11 2.48 7.19
C GLY A 624 15.54 3.28 8.42
N SER A 625 14.57 3.71 9.21
CA SER A 625 14.77 4.29 10.52
C SER A 625 13.65 3.82 11.45
N GLN A 626 13.95 3.69 12.74
CA GLN A 626 12.96 3.26 13.73
C GLN A 626 12.93 4.23 14.91
N ASN A 627 11.73 4.65 15.30
CA ASN A 627 11.52 5.54 16.43
C ASN A 627 11.30 4.71 17.70
N LEU A 628 12.39 4.42 18.41
CA LEU A 628 12.40 3.47 19.52
C LEU A 628 11.76 4.05 20.79
N PHE A 629 11.17 3.16 21.59
CA PHE A 629 10.76 3.51 22.95
C PHE A 629 11.99 3.67 23.84
N LEU A 630 11.96 4.63 24.75
CA LEU A 630 13.01 4.83 25.75
C LEU A 630 12.53 4.34 27.10
N PHE A 631 13.39 3.60 27.81
CA PHE A 631 13.05 2.92 29.05
C PHE A 631 14.00 3.26 30.19
N SER A 632 13.43 3.47 31.37
CA SER A 632 14.16 3.53 32.64
C SER A 632 14.05 2.19 33.39
N PRO A 633 15.15 1.69 33.98
CA PRO A 633 15.10 0.54 34.88
C PRO A 633 14.26 0.82 36.13
N VAL A 634 13.46 -0.16 36.53
CA VAL A 634 12.71 -0.17 37.80
C VAL A 634 12.94 -1.51 38.51
N ARG A 635 12.55 -1.61 39.79
CA ARG A 635 12.82 -2.79 40.64
C ARG A 635 12.51 -4.12 39.96
N ASN A 636 11.41 -4.17 39.20
CA ASN A 636 10.92 -5.37 38.50
C ASN A 636 10.76 -5.13 36.99
N GLY A 637 11.82 -4.64 36.35
CA GLY A 637 11.92 -4.55 34.90
C GLY A 637 12.19 -3.14 34.42
N LYS A 638 11.31 -2.61 33.55
CA LYS A 638 11.47 -1.28 32.96
C LYS A 638 10.14 -0.55 32.79
N GLU A 639 10.19 0.77 32.83
CA GLU A 639 9.08 1.68 32.54
C GLU A 639 9.47 2.65 31.41
N LEU A 640 8.48 3.24 30.73
CA LEU A 640 8.77 4.29 29.74
C LEU A 640 9.41 5.50 30.41
N VAL A 641 10.38 6.09 29.73
CA VAL A 641 11.02 7.33 30.19
C VAL A 641 9.98 8.45 30.27
N ASN A 642 10.09 9.23 31.34
CA ASN A 642 9.46 10.53 31.47
C ASN A 642 10.59 11.56 31.67
N ALA A 643 10.81 12.42 30.66
CA ALA A 643 11.90 13.38 30.64
C ALA A 643 11.81 14.41 31.77
N GLU A 644 10.61 14.86 32.13
CA GLU A 644 10.38 15.78 33.25
C GLU A 644 10.79 15.14 34.58
N LYS A 645 10.38 13.89 34.83
CA LYS A 645 10.76 13.10 36.01
C LYS A 645 12.26 12.89 36.11
N ILE A 646 12.94 12.70 34.97
CA ILE A 646 14.41 12.62 34.92
C ILE A 646 15.02 13.98 35.28
N THR A 647 14.55 15.07 34.68
CA THR A 647 15.02 16.44 34.95
C THR A 647 14.88 16.81 36.42
N GLU A 648 13.74 16.50 37.04
CA GLU A 648 13.55 16.69 38.47
C GLU A 648 14.53 15.87 39.32
N ARG A 649 14.79 14.62 38.92
CA ARG A 649 15.73 13.75 39.64
C ARG A 649 17.17 14.28 39.56
N ILE A 650 17.56 14.85 38.41
CA ILE A 650 18.85 15.52 38.20
C ILE A 650 18.95 16.73 39.13
N ALA A 651 17.95 17.62 39.14
CA ALA A 651 17.92 18.81 39.99
C ALA A 651 17.98 18.45 41.49
N ARG A 652 17.25 17.41 41.92
CA ARG A 652 17.34 16.89 43.28
C ARG A 652 18.71 16.33 43.62
N ALA A 653 19.42 15.72 42.65
CA ALA A 653 20.79 15.25 42.87
C ALA A 653 21.78 16.40 43.03
N ALA A 654 21.69 17.42 42.18
CA ALA A 654 22.47 18.64 42.31
C ALA A 654 22.27 19.31 43.68
N SER A 655 21.02 19.51 44.11
CA SER A 655 20.72 20.13 45.41
C SER A 655 21.21 19.31 46.61
N ARG A 656 21.16 17.98 46.56
CA ARG A 656 21.73 17.13 47.62
C ARG A 656 23.24 17.26 47.71
N ARG A 657 23.92 17.45 46.58
CA ARG A 657 25.37 17.64 46.54
C ARG A 657 25.76 19.01 47.08
N GLU A 658 25.07 20.08 46.69
CA GLU A 658 25.29 21.43 47.23
C GLU A 658 25.23 21.43 48.77
N ARG A 659 24.16 20.85 49.34
CA ARG A 659 24.04 20.72 50.80
C ARG A 659 25.17 19.91 51.45
N ARG A 660 25.72 18.93 50.74
CA ARG A 660 26.85 18.11 51.23
C ARG A 660 28.15 18.93 51.24
N ILE A 661 28.37 19.75 50.22
CA ILE A 661 29.52 20.66 50.14
C ILE A 661 29.44 21.68 51.27
N GLU A 662 28.29 22.34 51.45
CA GLU A 662 28.06 23.29 52.54
C GLU A 662 28.35 22.65 53.91
N ALA A 663 27.80 21.46 54.17
CA ALA A 663 28.03 20.73 55.41
C ALA A 663 29.50 20.27 55.59
N TYR A 664 30.23 20.03 54.50
CA TYR A 664 31.67 19.73 54.56
C TYR A 664 32.48 20.99 54.92
N GLU A 665 32.21 22.12 54.26
CA GLU A 665 32.88 23.39 54.54
C GLU A 665 32.63 23.86 55.99
N GLU A 666 31.41 23.70 56.51
CA GLU A 666 31.09 23.99 57.90
C GLU A 666 31.89 23.12 58.87
N ARG A 667 31.97 21.79 58.62
CA ARG A 667 32.78 20.88 59.44
C ARG A 667 34.27 21.23 59.42
N MET A 668 34.82 21.63 58.27
CA MET A 668 36.22 22.04 58.17
C MET A 668 36.48 23.33 58.94
N LYS A 669 35.59 24.34 58.85
CA LYS A 669 35.68 25.58 59.64
C LYS A 669 35.63 25.31 61.14
N GLU A 670 34.76 24.40 61.59
CA GLU A 670 34.70 23.99 63.00
C GLU A 670 35.97 23.27 63.48
N GLN A 671 36.57 22.43 62.63
CA GLN A 671 37.83 21.73 62.94
C GLN A 671 39.01 22.71 63.01
N GLU A 672 39.09 23.66 62.08
CA GLU A 672 40.08 24.75 62.11
C GLU A 672 39.92 25.62 63.36
N ALA A 673 38.68 26.01 63.71
CA ALA A 673 38.40 26.76 64.93
C ALA A 673 38.79 26.00 66.20
N LYS A 674 38.58 24.68 66.26
CA LYS A 674 39.01 23.84 67.40
C LYS A 674 40.52 23.71 67.50
N THR A 675 41.23 23.56 66.37
CA THR A 675 42.70 23.49 66.36
C THR A 675 43.36 24.82 66.72
N LEU A 676 42.77 25.95 66.33
CA LEU A 676 43.17 27.29 66.81
C LEU A 676 42.93 27.44 68.33
N HIS A 677 41.80 26.93 68.85
CA HIS A 677 41.48 27.02 70.27
C HIS A 677 42.34 26.10 71.16
N GLU A 678 42.86 24.98 70.62
CA GLU A 678 43.81 24.08 71.30
C GLU A 678 45.26 24.57 71.27
N GLN A 679 45.65 25.37 70.27
CA GLN A 679 46.96 26.03 70.23
C GLN A 679 47.06 27.22 71.21
N ASP A 680 45.93 27.83 71.59
CA ASP A 680 45.81 28.89 72.60
C ASP A 680 45.45 28.37 74.02
N GLY A 681 45.97 27.20 74.42
CA GLY A 681 45.83 26.65 75.78
C GLY A 681 46.23 27.64 76.90
N PRO A 682 45.65 27.52 78.11
CA PRO A 682 45.38 28.64 79.02
C PRO A 682 46.64 29.36 79.49
N ALA A 683 46.57 30.69 79.55
CA ALA A 683 47.59 31.52 80.16
C ALA A 683 48.00 30.95 81.54
N ARG A 684 49.28 30.64 81.69
CA ARG A 684 49.90 30.24 82.97
C ARG A 684 49.52 31.25 84.05
N ASN A 685 48.80 30.77 85.07
CA ASN A 685 48.53 31.51 86.29
C ASN A 685 49.87 31.76 87.03
N PRO A 686 50.30 33.01 87.31
CA PRO A 686 51.62 33.27 87.86
C PRO A 686 51.80 33.04 89.37
N ASP A 687 50.76 32.67 90.12
CA ASP A 687 50.82 32.63 91.59
C ASP A 687 50.72 31.21 92.18
N ILE A 688 51.78 30.40 92.09
CA ILE A 688 52.04 29.31 93.06
C ILE A 688 53.57 29.13 93.24
N PRO A 689 54.14 29.32 94.46
CA PRO A 689 55.57 29.16 94.72
C PRO A 689 55.95 27.69 94.98
N PRO A 690 57.25 27.33 94.85
CA PRO A 690 57.68 25.93 94.89
C PRO A 690 57.96 25.45 96.32
N GLY A 691 57.45 24.26 96.68
CA GLY A 691 57.94 23.57 97.88
C GLY A 691 57.16 22.30 98.30
N MET A 692 57.90 21.19 98.25
CA MET A 692 57.74 19.85 98.87
C MET A 692 57.07 18.75 98.06
#